data_AF-A0A945Q3C1-F1
#
_entry.id   AF-A0A945Q3C1-F1
#
_cell.length_a   1.000
_cell.length_b   1.000
_cell.length_c   1.000
_cell.angle_alpha   90.00
_cell.angle_beta   90.00
_cell.angle_gamma   90.00
#
_symmetry.space_group_name_H-M   'P 1'
#
loop_
_entity.id
_entity.type
_entity.pdbx_description
1 polymer ?
#
loop_
_entity_poly.entity_id
_entity_poly.type
_entity_poly.pdbx_seq_one_letter_code
_entity_poly.pdbx_strand_id
1 'polypeptide(L)'
;MKKILFLFFVVFLSFSSQASHFIGGEITWECDKDPLSPNYGKYTFYMTIYQDCDGIDFSTTGYNIDVHNHPSLFSINLPFVSSVDISPTGVPGSTPCYDCNTQPFGIFGAVKQWNYASAPTTITGSPSADGWHFTWGTCCRSGNITNIGTPGSMDWIVRSVMYPYTDPSGTIFPNSNECYENSPIFKEEPKTILCSGYPFSYNHLAFDVELDSLSYSWAEPLDVASSYDYTNPSSQAIPYIGGYTVTSPIPGNPTLDSENGEISFFSMTNGVFVTVIKVAAFKCGQLVAEVYRDVNVALLGCGTLPNGAQNSPPLITAPVGSQNWITTINPSTGLPSYETTIMAGELVNFSVVATDSDINSTGNMQDLSLEVEGGQLDPLLALSNPASFTVTSSSPGNISGDFEWLSNCDHMQDYGCGRQGGVFTFNIKSYDDFCPANGIKMATITINVIPPQPDLRCLAVDANGGVDLYFSFPAGVIDTNIKYDIYHSKQIYGPYSLLDSIFYPDTTFYHSGSDANTSKSYYYLLGSVTCGTNIGGGSDSLLYSDTLSTILMHSTAINMGITADLNWNPTHNPLIPSSSTDYDVHYINADNIDAILSVQPDTFAQMDGDRCDYIPQFYVEIPDISGCVSKSSISSVNLLDTLSPVTPIIEDISVDVNGKSVVSWSVSADSDFYIVYIQDNNGAWITLDTVLFGTNSYQFVNSNATINSENFTVRALDSCGNTRVRSEIHNSIYLVQLVDECDHSVQLNWNDYINWSGGTHHFNVFINEIDENGVVISDVITVTNATEYLLDGLTSSSQYEIYVEAYNFDASFVAVSNLLDFNISLAAKPKFHYIEYVTVNPDNGFIELNCYVDNQGVIDHYDIYRSKIVNGVGVGLNLIDNVTFNGTSSVHYIDNEASTSNYSYLYKTYPVDTCGITLNVPPVDDPAYANDISYAQSILLEVEVNKDYSSFPGLESDYTNTITFNEYDKWLGDVSKYELFRSINNEPFVMLPIKTWDMDNNSNQELVFIDKVTEFGETNGKFCYYIKATEGNNTPYGSVPEGSLSNIVCISQTPNIFVPNTFTPNGDEHNEVFRPIAYFVSEVGYSFSIFNRNGSEIFSTNEPSKGWDGTYKGSNVQNDNYVYHLQYINSDGELTHKTDAFNLVR
;
A
#
# COMPACT_ATOMS: atom_id res chain seq x y z
N MET A 1 -87.12 -13.50 -35.47
CA MET A 1 -86.16 -14.52 -34.97
C MET A 1 -84.82 -14.49 -35.71
N LYS A 2 -84.67 -14.94 -36.98
CA LYS A 2 -83.34 -15.09 -37.63
C LYS A 2 -82.38 -13.87 -37.58
N LYS A 3 -82.87 -12.62 -37.58
CA LYS A 3 -81.99 -11.43 -37.45
C LYS A 3 -81.46 -11.16 -36.03
N ILE A 4 -82.10 -11.68 -34.97
CA ILE A 4 -81.64 -11.49 -33.58
C ILE A 4 -80.52 -12.48 -33.25
N LEU A 5 -80.61 -13.71 -33.77
CA LEU A 5 -79.60 -14.74 -33.56
C LEU A 5 -78.22 -14.34 -34.12
N PHE A 6 -78.19 -13.62 -35.24
CA PHE A 6 -76.94 -13.12 -35.84
C PHE A 6 -76.29 -12.02 -34.98
N LEU A 7 -77.10 -11.14 -34.37
CA LEU A 7 -76.59 -10.13 -33.44
C LEU A 7 -76.00 -10.77 -32.17
N PHE A 8 -76.68 -11.80 -31.64
CA PHE A 8 -76.19 -12.55 -30.48
C PHE A 8 -74.89 -13.33 -30.75
N PHE A 9 -74.65 -13.75 -31.99
CA PHE A 9 -73.42 -14.47 -32.35
C PHE A 9 -72.20 -13.54 -32.50
N VAL A 10 -72.40 -12.27 -32.85
CA VAL A 10 -71.32 -11.26 -32.92
C VAL A 10 -70.92 -10.77 -31.54
N VAL A 11 -71.85 -10.69 -30.57
CA VAL A 11 -71.57 -10.25 -29.19
C VAL A 11 -70.70 -11.25 -28.40
N PHE A 12 -70.57 -12.50 -28.86
CA PHE A 12 -69.67 -13.51 -28.28
C PHE A 12 -68.29 -13.59 -28.96
N LEU A 13 -67.98 -12.71 -29.93
CA LEU A 13 -66.61 -12.52 -30.43
C LEU A 13 -65.88 -11.50 -29.57
N SER A 14 -65.52 -11.91 -28.35
CA SER A 14 -64.57 -11.18 -27.50
C SER A 14 -63.18 -11.30 -28.09
N PHE A 15 -62.81 -10.37 -28.98
CA PHE A 15 -61.44 -10.18 -29.40
C PHE A 15 -60.61 -9.73 -28.19
N SER A 16 -59.56 -10.49 -27.85
CA SER A 16 -58.54 -10.04 -26.91
C SER A 16 -57.69 -8.97 -27.58
N SER A 17 -57.94 -7.71 -27.27
CA SER A 17 -57.02 -6.61 -27.59
C SER A 17 -55.79 -6.72 -26.69
N GLN A 18 -54.79 -7.48 -27.12
CA GLN A 18 -53.44 -7.35 -26.57
C GLN A 18 -52.87 -6.00 -27.01
N ALA A 19 -52.12 -5.35 -26.13
CA ALA A 19 -51.36 -4.15 -26.44
C ALA A 19 -49.89 -4.53 -26.60
N SER A 20 -49.17 -3.83 -27.48
CA SER A 20 -47.72 -3.87 -27.48
C SER A 20 -47.22 -3.01 -26.32
N HIS A 21 -46.65 -3.62 -25.28
CA HIS A 21 -46.09 -2.88 -24.14
C HIS A 21 -44.67 -2.41 -24.46
N PHE A 22 -44.56 -1.32 -25.21
CA PHE A 22 -43.29 -0.62 -25.46
C PHE A 22 -42.80 0.02 -24.16
N ILE A 23 -41.50 -0.12 -23.85
CA ILE A 23 -40.92 0.46 -22.64
C ILE A 23 -39.72 1.36 -22.88
N GLY A 24 -39.12 1.36 -24.08
CA GLY A 24 -38.05 2.29 -24.41
C GLY A 24 -37.27 1.91 -25.67
N GLY A 25 -36.20 2.64 -25.94
CA GLY A 25 -35.22 2.33 -26.98
C GLY A 25 -34.24 3.46 -27.27
N GLU A 26 -33.45 3.28 -28.32
CA GLU A 26 -32.39 4.18 -28.77
C GLU A 26 -32.04 3.95 -30.26
N ILE A 27 -31.41 4.93 -30.90
CA ILE A 27 -30.83 4.83 -32.26
C ILE A 27 -29.40 5.36 -32.23
N THR A 28 -28.45 4.54 -32.65
CA THR A 28 -27.02 4.88 -32.78
C THR A 28 -26.54 4.60 -34.20
N TRP A 29 -25.35 5.09 -34.57
CA TRP A 29 -24.70 4.73 -35.82
C TRP A 29 -23.19 4.56 -35.65
N GLU A 30 -22.62 3.75 -36.53
CA GLU A 30 -21.19 3.50 -36.67
C GLU A 30 -20.72 3.97 -38.06
N CYS A 31 -19.50 4.50 -38.16
CA CYS A 31 -18.81 4.87 -39.39
C CYS A 31 -17.63 3.94 -39.64
N ASP A 32 -17.65 3.23 -40.77
CA ASP A 32 -16.52 2.39 -41.18
C ASP A 32 -15.34 3.25 -41.65
N LYS A 33 -14.36 3.41 -40.76
CA LYS A 33 -13.13 4.19 -40.95
C LYS A 33 -11.92 3.36 -41.43
N ASP A 34 -12.04 2.04 -41.61
CA ASP A 34 -10.92 1.19 -42.05
C ASP A 34 -10.70 1.32 -43.58
N PRO A 35 -9.59 1.91 -44.07
CA PRO A 35 -9.33 2.04 -45.51
C PRO A 35 -9.09 0.69 -46.24
N LEU A 36 -8.99 -0.42 -45.51
CA LEU A 36 -8.95 -1.78 -46.06
C LEU A 36 -10.34 -2.42 -46.20
N SER A 37 -11.37 -1.85 -45.55
CA SER A 37 -12.73 -2.38 -45.55
C SER A 37 -13.44 -2.18 -46.90
N PRO A 38 -14.19 -3.18 -47.40
CA PRO A 38 -15.10 -2.99 -48.54
C PRO A 38 -16.30 -2.07 -48.21
N ASN A 39 -16.44 -1.65 -46.96
CA ASN A 39 -17.46 -0.74 -46.45
C ASN A 39 -16.95 0.62 -45.99
N TYR A 40 -15.64 0.90 -46.10
CA TYR A 40 -15.02 2.21 -45.84
C TYR A 40 -15.88 3.38 -46.33
N GLY A 41 -16.09 4.37 -45.45
CA GLY A 41 -16.88 5.57 -45.72
C GLY A 41 -18.40 5.38 -45.65
N LYS A 42 -18.91 4.24 -45.14
CA LYS A 42 -20.36 3.99 -44.97
C LYS A 42 -20.76 4.01 -43.50
N TYR A 43 -22.03 4.36 -43.28
CA TYR A 43 -22.66 4.29 -41.96
C TYR A 43 -23.45 3.00 -41.77
N THR A 44 -23.34 2.38 -40.60
CA THR A 44 -24.25 1.32 -40.14
C THR A 44 -25.12 1.89 -39.02
N PHE A 45 -26.45 1.83 -39.17
CA PHE A 45 -27.39 2.32 -38.14
C PHE A 45 -27.89 1.16 -37.30
N TYR A 46 -27.85 1.34 -35.98
CA TYR A 46 -28.39 0.40 -35.00
C TYR A 46 -29.62 1.02 -34.34
N MET A 47 -30.62 0.18 -34.07
CA MET A 47 -31.81 0.55 -33.31
C MET A 47 -32.10 -0.56 -32.31
N THR A 48 -32.08 -0.19 -31.04
CA THR A 48 -32.38 -1.09 -29.92
C THR A 48 -33.73 -0.69 -29.34
N ILE A 49 -34.61 -1.66 -29.15
CA ILE A 49 -35.95 -1.44 -28.60
C ILE A 49 -36.16 -2.33 -27.37
N TYR A 50 -36.66 -1.74 -26.30
CA TYR A 50 -36.93 -2.43 -25.04
C TYR A 50 -38.45 -2.66 -24.88
N GLN A 51 -38.82 -3.87 -24.46
CA GLN A 51 -40.19 -4.33 -24.37
C GLN A 51 -40.49 -5.02 -23.03
N ASP A 52 -41.65 -4.75 -22.44
CA ASP A 52 -42.23 -5.60 -21.38
C ASP A 52 -42.70 -6.93 -22.01
N CYS A 53 -42.25 -8.06 -21.46
CA CYS A 53 -42.45 -9.40 -22.02
C CYS A 53 -43.93 -9.80 -22.25
N ASP A 54 -44.91 -9.16 -21.61
CA ASP A 54 -46.34 -9.38 -21.88
C ASP A 54 -46.84 -8.75 -23.19
N GLY A 55 -46.02 -7.93 -23.84
CA GLY A 55 -46.32 -7.26 -25.10
C GLY A 55 -46.36 -8.19 -26.31
N ILE A 56 -46.95 -7.70 -27.41
CA ILE A 56 -46.88 -8.38 -28.72
C ILE A 56 -45.46 -8.24 -29.29
N ASP A 57 -44.76 -9.36 -29.50
CA ASP A 57 -43.45 -9.46 -30.16
C ASP A 57 -43.31 -8.56 -31.42
N PHE A 58 -42.13 -7.97 -31.61
CA PHE A 58 -41.82 -7.12 -32.76
C PHE A 58 -41.56 -7.90 -34.06
N SER A 59 -41.46 -7.17 -35.17
CA SER A 59 -41.19 -7.76 -36.47
C SER A 59 -39.78 -8.34 -36.56
N THR A 60 -39.68 -9.64 -36.79
CA THR A 60 -38.42 -10.34 -37.15
C THR A 60 -38.01 -10.14 -38.62
N THR A 61 -38.70 -9.27 -39.38
CA THR A 61 -38.26 -8.87 -40.74
C THR A 61 -37.51 -7.54 -40.79
N GLY A 62 -37.43 -6.81 -39.67
CA GLY A 62 -36.89 -5.45 -39.64
C GLY A 62 -37.93 -4.34 -39.83
N TYR A 63 -37.46 -3.10 -39.64
CA TYR A 63 -38.22 -1.85 -39.75
C TYR A 63 -37.48 -0.83 -40.64
N ASN A 64 -38.06 0.35 -40.82
CA ASN A 64 -37.36 1.51 -41.38
C ASN A 64 -37.34 2.62 -40.34
N ILE A 65 -36.19 3.26 -40.12
CA ILE A 65 -36.12 4.55 -39.42
C ILE A 65 -36.36 5.67 -40.44
N ASP A 66 -37.05 6.74 -40.04
CA ASP A 66 -37.26 7.93 -40.86
C ASP A 66 -36.08 8.91 -40.72
N VAL A 67 -35.80 9.67 -41.78
CA VAL A 67 -34.69 10.64 -41.85
C VAL A 67 -35.23 12.02 -42.17
N HIS A 68 -34.93 13.00 -41.30
CA HIS A 68 -35.37 14.39 -41.43
C HIS A 68 -34.22 15.35 -41.70
N ASN A 69 -34.53 16.51 -42.28
CA ASN A 69 -33.58 17.56 -42.69
C ASN A 69 -32.53 17.15 -43.74
N HIS A 70 -32.56 15.91 -44.25
CA HIS A 70 -31.68 15.44 -45.32
C HIS A 70 -32.33 15.68 -46.72
N PRO A 71 -31.59 16.19 -47.73
CA PRO A 71 -32.18 16.63 -49.01
C PRO A 71 -32.76 15.53 -49.91
N SER A 72 -32.25 14.29 -49.82
CA SER A 72 -32.62 13.20 -50.75
C SER A 72 -32.79 11.81 -50.13
N LEU A 73 -32.73 11.69 -48.81
CA LEU A 73 -32.84 10.44 -48.05
C LEU A 73 -33.93 10.67 -47.00
N PHE A 74 -34.89 9.77 -46.95
CA PHE A 74 -36.09 9.92 -46.11
C PHE A 74 -36.33 8.74 -45.18
N SER A 75 -35.67 7.60 -45.41
CA SER A 75 -35.78 6.40 -44.59
C SER A 75 -34.59 5.47 -44.80
N ILE A 76 -34.12 4.79 -43.75
CA ILE A 76 -33.09 3.73 -43.81
C ILE A 76 -33.73 2.42 -43.31
N ASN A 77 -33.45 1.29 -43.99
CA ASN A 77 -33.98 -0.02 -43.61
C ASN A 77 -33.03 -0.75 -42.66
N LEU A 78 -33.56 -1.21 -41.52
CA LEU A 78 -32.84 -1.95 -40.49
C LEU A 78 -33.48 -3.35 -40.33
N PRO A 79 -32.95 -4.38 -41.00
CA PRO A 79 -33.22 -5.78 -40.70
C PRO A 79 -33.09 -6.16 -39.22
N PHE A 80 -33.85 -7.17 -38.81
CA PHE A 80 -33.74 -7.79 -37.48
C PHE A 80 -32.42 -8.55 -37.33
N VAL A 81 -31.77 -8.40 -36.18
CA VAL A 81 -30.51 -9.09 -35.84
C VAL A 81 -30.75 -10.15 -34.76
N SER A 82 -31.26 -9.74 -33.60
CA SER A 82 -31.49 -10.63 -32.45
C SER A 82 -32.53 -10.06 -31.49
N SER A 83 -33.04 -10.92 -30.61
CA SER A 83 -33.81 -10.53 -29.43
C SER A 83 -33.28 -11.28 -28.21
N VAL A 84 -33.10 -10.58 -27.10
CA VAL A 84 -32.48 -11.09 -25.86
C VAL A 84 -33.42 -10.80 -24.69
N ASP A 85 -33.45 -11.68 -23.70
CA ASP A 85 -34.11 -11.43 -22.41
C ASP A 85 -33.07 -10.77 -21.48
N ILE A 86 -33.34 -9.55 -21.02
CA ILE A 86 -32.46 -8.73 -20.16
C ILE A 86 -33.09 -8.50 -18.77
N SER A 87 -33.93 -9.45 -18.33
CA SER A 87 -34.61 -9.38 -17.04
C SER A 87 -33.67 -9.70 -15.87
N PRO A 88 -33.90 -9.12 -14.67
CA PRO A 88 -33.21 -9.52 -13.44
C PRO A 88 -33.24 -11.03 -13.19
N THR A 89 -32.08 -11.60 -12.83
CA THR A 89 -31.94 -13.00 -12.39
C THR A 89 -31.30 -13.05 -11.01
N GLY A 90 -31.62 -14.09 -10.24
CA GLY A 90 -31.19 -14.22 -8.85
C GLY A 90 -32.08 -15.13 -8.00
N VAL A 91 -32.07 -14.95 -6.68
CA VAL A 91 -32.91 -15.63 -5.70
C VAL A 91 -34.13 -14.77 -5.34
N PRO A 92 -35.36 -15.33 -5.39
CA PRO A 92 -36.57 -14.64 -4.94
C PRO A 92 -36.49 -14.05 -3.53
N GLY A 93 -36.76 -12.74 -3.41
CA GLY A 93 -37.09 -12.09 -2.15
C GLY A 93 -38.55 -12.33 -1.77
N SER A 94 -39.31 -11.26 -1.53
CA SER A 94 -40.77 -11.36 -1.31
C SER A 94 -41.55 -11.70 -2.60
N THR A 95 -40.95 -11.42 -3.75
CA THR A 95 -41.50 -11.58 -5.10
C THR A 95 -40.46 -12.33 -5.94
N PRO A 96 -40.85 -13.30 -6.79
CA PRO A 96 -39.90 -14.01 -7.64
C PRO A 96 -39.30 -13.10 -8.71
N CYS A 97 -38.11 -13.47 -9.19
CA CYS A 97 -37.61 -12.99 -10.47
C CYS A 97 -38.60 -13.38 -11.58
N TYR A 98 -38.76 -12.52 -12.58
CA TYR A 98 -39.55 -12.82 -13.77
C TYR A 98 -38.64 -12.78 -15.00
N ASP A 99 -38.73 -13.82 -15.83
CA ASP A 99 -38.23 -13.82 -17.20
C ASP A 99 -39.40 -13.72 -18.19
N CYS A 100 -39.12 -13.61 -19.49
CA CYS A 100 -40.14 -13.61 -20.54
C CYS A 100 -40.99 -14.90 -20.64
N ASN A 101 -40.68 -15.95 -19.85
CA ASN A 101 -41.42 -17.21 -19.82
C ASN A 101 -42.30 -17.36 -18.56
N THR A 102 -42.03 -16.58 -17.51
CA THR A 102 -42.61 -16.75 -16.16
C THR A 102 -43.37 -15.52 -15.64
N GLN A 103 -43.25 -14.35 -16.29
CA GLN A 103 -44.04 -13.16 -15.96
C GLN A 103 -45.56 -13.44 -15.96
N PRO A 104 -46.30 -13.12 -14.88
CA PRO A 104 -47.76 -13.23 -14.86
C PRO A 104 -48.43 -12.07 -15.59
N PHE A 105 -49.34 -12.40 -16.51
CA PHE A 105 -49.97 -11.43 -17.42
C PHE A 105 -50.50 -10.16 -16.74
N GLY A 106 -49.91 -9.01 -17.11
CA GLY A 106 -50.25 -7.68 -16.63
C GLY A 106 -49.37 -7.15 -15.48
N ILE A 107 -48.32 -7.88 -15.10
CA ILE A 107 -47.31 -7.43 -14.12
C ILE A 107 -46.05 -7.01 -14.89
N PHE A 108 -45.63 -5.75 -14.74
CA PHE A 108 -44.34 -5.29 -15.28
C PHE A 108 -43.20 -5.89 -14.46
N GLY A 109 -42.41 -6.80 -15.04
CA GLY A 109 -41.40 -7.56 -14.29
C GLY A 109 -40.23 -8.15 -15.08
N ALA A 110 -40.35 -8.25 -16.40
CA ALA A 110 -39.40 -8.88 -17.31
C ALA A 110 -39.29 -8.08 -18.61
N VAL A 111 -38.09 -8.01 -19.19
CA VAL A 111 -37.78 -7.16 -20.34
C VAL A 111 -37.07 -7.89 -21.47
N LYS A 112 -37.61 -7.77 -22.68
CA LYS A 112 -36.99 -8.22 -23.93
C LYS A 112 -36.34 -7.04 -24.65
N GLN A 113 -35.06 -7.16 -24.96
CA GLN A 113 -34.35 -6.30 -25.90
C GLN A 113 -34.50 -6.83 -27.33
N TRP A 114 -34.72 -5.93 -28.29
CA TRP A 114 -34.78 -6.23 -29.72
C TRP A 114 -33.76 -5.39 -30.48
N ASN A 115 -32.89 -6.06 -31.24
CA ASN A 115 -31.77 -5.45 -31.94
C ASN A 115 -32.00 -5.45 -33.45
N TYR A 116 -31.87 -4.28 -34.06
CA TYR A 116 -31.99 -4.04 -35.50
C TYR A 116 -30.75 -3.30 -36.01
N ALA A 117 -30.26 -3.68 -37.19
CA ALA A 117 -29.07 -3.05 -37.80
C ALA A 117 -29.29 -2.87 -39.31
N SER A 118 -28.84 -1.75 -39.88
CA SER A 118 -28.91 -1.51 -41.32
C SER A 118 -27.82 -2.29 -42.07
N ALA A 119 -27.96 -2.39 -43.39
CA ALA A 119 -26.78 -2.61 -44.22
C ALA A 119 -25.88 -1.36 -44.20
N PRO A 120 -24.55 -1.49 -44.37
CA PRO A 120 -23.65 -0.34 -44.52
C PRO A 120 -24.10 0.58 -45.67
N THR A 121 -24.48 1.80 -45.30
CA THR A 121 -25.22 2.75 -46.14
C THR A 121 -24.43 4.04 -46.33
N THR A 122 -24.28 4.48 -47.58
CA THR A 122 -23.72 5.79 -47.91
C THR A 122 -24.79 6.87 -47.75
N ILE A 123 -24.55 7.83 -46.85
CA ILE A 123 -25.32 9.07 -46.73
C ILE A 123 -24.55 10.18 -47.48
N THR A 124 -25.25 11.11 -48.15
CA THR A 124 -24.65 11.97 -49.17
C THR A 124 -25.00 13.45 -48.98
N GLY A 125 -23.97 14.28 -48.81
CA GLY A 125 -24.07 15.68 -48.43
C GLY A 125 -23.46 15.91 -47.05
N SER A 126 -23.83 17.02 -46.41
CA SER A 126 -23.45 17.36 -45.04
C SER A 126 -24.69 17.87 -44.28
N PRO A 127 -24.80 17.66 -42.96
CA PRO A 127 -25.88 18.22 -42.15
C PRO A 127 -25.96 19.74 -42.21
N SER A 128 -27.11 20.29 -41.84
CA SER A 128 -27.23 21.73 -41.54
C SER A 128 -26.88 22.00 -40.07
N ALA A 129 -26.86 23.26 -39.64
CA ALA A 129 -26.70 23.59 -38.21
C ALA A 129 -27.82 22.99 -37.33
N ASP A 130 -29.00 22.72 -37.91
CA ASP A 130 -30.12 22.03 -37.26
C ASP A 130 -30.02 20.49 -37.41
N GLY A 131 -28.84 19.95 -37.76
CA GLY A 131 -28.55 18.52 -37.85
C GLY A 131 -29.32 17.72 -38.93
N TRP A 132 -29.11 16.41 -38.96
CA TRP A 132 -29.97 15.40 -39.57
C TRP A 132 -30.53 14.53 -38.46
N HIS A 133 -31.85 14.39 -38.39
CA HIS A 133 -32.50 13.63 -37.33
C HIS A 133 -32.92 12.26 -37.85
N PHE A 134 -32.55 11.21 -37.13
CA PHE A 134 -32.95 9.83 -37.36
C PHE A 134 -33.99 9.46 -36.30
N THR A 135 -35.15 8.97 -36.71
CA THR A 135 -36.24 8.70 -35.77
C THR A 135 -37.00 7.43 -36.09
N TRP A 136 -37.50 6.76 -35.06
CA TRP A 136 -38.51 5.72 -35.21
C TRP A 136 -39.50 5.72 -34.06
N GLY A 137 -40.75 5.35 -34.32
CA GLY A 137 -41.82 5.45 -33.33
C GLY A 137 -43.13 4.81 -33.80
N THR A 138 -44.06 4.65 -32.85
CA THR A 138 -45.40 4.09 -33.08
C THR A 138 -46.32 4.40 -31.89
N CYS A 139 -47.64 4.31 -32.08
CA CYS A 139 -48.58 4.16 -30.98
C CYS A 139 -48.31 2.80 -30.29
N CYS A 140 -48.33 2.69 -28.96
CA CYS A 140 -48.61 3.72 -27.96
C CYS A 140 -47.77 3.44 -26.70
N ARG A 141 -47.48 4.45 -25.86
CA ARG A 141 -46.74 4.23 -24.61
C ARG A 141 -47.49 3.32 -23.64
N SER A 142 -46.76 2.60 -22.78
CA SER A 142 -47.35 1.71 -21.78
C SER A 142 -48.37 2.43 -20.89
N GLY A 143 -49.54 1.83 -20.72
CA GLY A 143 -50.63 2.37 -19.88
C GLY A 143 -50.28 2.50 -18.39
N ASN A 144 -49.19 1.88 -17.95
CA ASN A 144 -48.74 1.84 -16.55
C ASN A 144 -47.93 3.08 -16.13
N ILE A 145 -47.51 3.94 -17.06
CA ILE A 145 -46.67 5.11 -16.76
C ILE A 145 -47.46 6.14 -15.92
N THR A 146 -46.83 6.64 -14.86
CA THR A 146 -47.48 7.43 -13.80
C THR A 146 -47.11 8.91 -13.81
N ASN A 147 -46.01 9.31 -14.45
CA ASN A 147 -45.53 10.70 -14.50
C ASN A 147 -46.01 11.51 -15.71
N ILE A 148 -46.71 10.90 -16.69
CA ILE A 148 -47.30 11.59 -17.84
C ILE A 148 -48.81 11.36 -17.97
N GLY A 149 -49.54 12.31 -18.56
CA GLY A 149 -51.00 12.24 -18.64
C GLY A 149 -51.49 11.34 -19.78
N THR A 150 -52.31 10.33 -19.48
CA THR A 150 -52.93 9.42 -20.48
C THR A 150 -51.94 8.74 -21.44
N PRO A 151 -50.91 8.02 -20.93
CA PRO A 151 -49.83 7.46 -21.74
C PRO A 151 -50.30 6.45 -22.81
N GLY A 152 -51.31 5.62 -22.50
CA GLY A 152 -51.88 4.64 -23.44
C GLY A 152 -52.63 5.25 -24.65
N SER A 153 -52.59 6.58 -24.81
CA SER A 153 -53.08 7.32 -25.98
C SER A 153 -52.07 8.33 -26.52
N MET A 154 -50.81 8.22 -26.10
CA MET A 154 -49.65 8.94 -26.63
C MET A 154 -48.75 7.96 -27.39
N ASP A 155 -48.13 8.43 -28.46
CA ASP A 155 -47.12 7.67 -29.18
C ASP A 155 -45.75 7.79 -28.48
N TRP A 156 -44.77 7.02 -28.94
CA TRP A 156 -43.37 7.16 -28.52
C TRP A 156 -42.46 7.25 -29.74
N ILE A 157 -41.27 7.84 -29.53
CA ILE A 157 -40.28 8.07 -30.58
C ILE A 157 -38.86 8.02 -30.01
N VAL A 158 -38.05 7.14 -30.56
CA VAL A 158 -36.60 7.14 -30.39
C VAL A 158 -35.97 8.04 -31.44
N ARG A 159 -34.91 8.73 -31.05
CA ARG A 159 -34.27 9.77 -31.86
C ARG A 159 -32.77 9.83 -31.64
N SER A 160 -32.04 10.19 -32.69
CA SER A 160 -30.68 10.70 -32.61
C SER A 160 -30.43 11.72 -33.72
N VAL A 161 -29.41 12.56 -33.55
CA VAL A 161 -29.15 13.72 -34.42
C VAL A 161 -27.67 13.80 -34.76
N MET A 162 -27.36 13.82 -36.06
CA MET A 162 -26.01 14.00 -36.60
C MET A 162 -25.82 15.46 -37.02
N TYR A 163 -24.79 16.12 -36.50
CA TYR A 163 -24.46 17.52 -36.77
C TYR A 163 -23.21 17.63 -37.67
N PRO A 164 -22.96 18.79 -38.31
CA PRO A 164 -21.85 18.94 -39.25
C PRO A 164 -20.59 19.39 -38.52
N TYR A 165 -19.54 18.58 -38.58
CA TYR A 165 -18.22 18.97 -38.10
C TYR A 165 -17.52 19.91 -39.10
N THR A 166 -16.85 20.96 -38.65
CA THR A 166 -15.93 21.75 -39.49
C THR A 166 -14.51 21.62 -38.98
N ASP A 167 -13.60 21.10 -39.80
CA ASP A 167 -12.21 20.89 -39.40
C ASP A 167 -11.39 22.20 -39.34
N PRO A 168 -10.15 22.18 -38.82
CA PRO A 168 -9.25 23.33 -38.83
C PRO A 168 -8.85 23.85 -40.23
N SER A 169 -9.13 23.11 -41.31
CA SER A 169 -8.91 23.56 -42.70
C SER A 169 -10.11 24.32 -43.29
N GLY A 170 -11.26 24.30 -42.62
CA GLY A 170 -12.54 24.85 -43.10
C GLY A 170 -13.35 23.88 -43.96
N THR A 171 -13.00 22.59 -43.93
CA THR A 171 -13.71 21.50 -44.59
C THR A 171 -14.84 21.00 -43.69
N ILE A 172 -16.05 20.94 -44.22
CA ILE A 172 -17.24 20.45 -43.51
C ILE A 172 -17.38 18.94 -43.74
N PHE A 173 -17.73 18.19 -42.70
CA PHE A 173 -17.93 16.76 -42.71
C PHE A 173 -19.32 16.35 -42.17
N PRO A 174 -19.85 15.16 -42.55
CA PRO A 174 -19.37 14.28 -43.63
C PRO A 174 -19.38 14.97 -45.00
N ASN A 175 -18.55 14.48 -45.93
CA ASN A 175 -18.50 14.95 -47.31
C ASN A 175 -18.06 13.82 -48.26
N SER A 176 -18.10 14.06 -49.57
CA SER A 176 -17.51 13.19 -50.61
C SER A 176 -17.95 11.71 -50.67
N ASN A 177 -19.03 11.34 -49.96
CA ASN A 177 -19.47 9.95 -49.69
C ASN A 177 -18.60 9.17 -48.68
N GLU A 178 -17.80 9.87 -47.89
CA GLU A 178 -17.07 9.32 -46.75
C GLU A 178 -17.84 9.68 -45.47
N CYS A 179 -18.18 8.67 -44.67
CA CYS A 179 -18.63 8.85 -43.30
C CYS A 179 -17.52 9.48 -42.47
N TYR A 180 -17.88 10.19 -41.39
CA TYR A 180 -16.91 10.95 -40.60
C TYR A 180 -16.90 10.66 -39.11
N GLU A 181 -18.05 10.33 -38.51
CA GLU A 181 -18.16 10.18 -37.05
C GLU A 181 -19.08 9.03 -36.68
N ASN A 182 -18.76 8.28 -35.63
CA ASN A 182 -19.74 7.46 -34.93
C ASN A 182 -20.77 8.35 -34.20
N SER A 183 -21.76 7.72 -33.58
CA SER A 183 -22.50 8.33 -32.47
C SER A 183 -22.02 7.72 -31.16
N PRO A 184 -22.16 8.42 -30.02
CA PRO A 184 -22.00 7.77 -28.71
C PRO A 184 -22.90 6.55 -28.60
N ILE A 185 -22.32 5.45 -28.12
CA ILE A 185 -23.02 4.19 -27.85
C ILE A 185 -23.18 4.02 -26.34
N PHE A 186 -24.33 3.53 -25.89
CA PHE A 186 -24.54 3.21 -24.48
C PHE A 186 -24.05 1.78 -24.21
N LYS A 187 -23.06 1.63 -23.33
CA LYS A 187 -22.49 0.31 -22.98
C LYS A 187 -23.26 -0.41 -21.87
N GLU A 188 -23.75 0.32 -20.87
CA GLU A 188 -24.53 -0.31 -19.79
C GLU A 188 -26.01 -0.47 -20.20
N GLU A 189 -26.58 -1.64 -19.90
CA GLU A 189 -27.99 -1.93 -20.17
C GLU A 189 -28.95 -1.05 -19.34
N PRO A 190 -30.14 -0.69 -19.87
CA PRO A 190 -31.11 0.14 -19.14
C PRO A 190 -31.64 -0.57 -17.88
N LYS A 191 -31.61 0.11 -16.72
CA LYS A 191 -32.32 -0.37 -15.52
C LYS A 191 -33.79 0.02 -15.57
N THR A 192 -34.59 -0.93 -16.00
CA THR A 192 -36.04 -0.82 -16.24
C THR A 192 -36.86 -1.11 -14.98
N ILE A 193 -36.31 -1.80 -14.00
CA ILE A 193 -36.94 -2.15 -12.71
C ILE A 193 -35.94 -1.85 -11.60
N LEU A 194 -36.41 -1.17 -10.56
CA LEU A 194 -35.65 -0.79 -9.38
C LEU A 194 -36.53 -0.87 -8.14
N CYS A 195 -35.93 -1.05 -6.97
CA CYS A 195 -36.66 -1.10 -5.72
C CYS A 195 -36.90 0.31 -5.15
N SER A 196 -38.09 0.57 -4.61
CA SER A 196 -38.37 1.76 -3.79
C SER A 196 -37.98 1.51 -2.33
N GLY A 197 -37.49 2.56 -1.65
CA GLY A 197 -36.88 2.45 -0.32
C GLY A 197 -35.34 2.42 -0.32
N TYR A 198 -34.71 2.56 -1.49
CA TYR A 198 -33.29 2.31 -1.69
C TYR A 198 -32.56 3.54 -2.27
N PRO A 199 -31.31 3.81 -1.85
CA PRO A 199 -30.46 4.78 -2.51
C PRO A 199 -29.90 4.15 -3.78
N PHE A 200 -30.25 4.71 -4.94
CA PHE A 200 -29.81 4.20 -6.23
C PHE A 200 -28.81 5.18 -6.86
N SER A 201 -27.73 4.65 -7.46
CA SER A 201 -26.92 5.39 -8.42
C SER A 201 -26.53 4.49 -9.59
N TYR A 202 -26.52 5.07 -10.79
CA TYR A 202 -26.36 4.37 -12.07
C TYR A 202 -25.80 5.31 -13.12
N ASN A 203 -24.99 4.76 -14.02
CA ASN A 203 -24.48 5.46 -15.18
C ASN A 203 -24.82 4.67 -16.44
N HIS A 204 -25.32 5.37 -17.47
CA HIS A 204 -25.60 4.79 -18.78
C HIS A 204 -24.36 4.30 -19.54
N LEU A 205 -23.17 4.68 -19.08
CA LEU A 205 -21.86 4.46 -19.70
C LEU A 205 -21.93 4.71 -21.22
N ALA A 206 -22.29 5.94 -21.58
CA ALA A 206 -22.15 6.35 -22.97
C ALA A 206 -20.66 6.49 -23.30
N PHE A 207 -20.26 5.91 -24.42
CA PHE A 207 -18.89 5.84 -24.90
C PHE A 207 -18.83 6.30 -26.36
N ASP A 208 -17.77 7.01 -26.72
CA ASP A 208 -17.51 7.48 -28.08
C ASP A 208 -16.18 6.88 -28.56
N VAL A 209 -16.18 6.26 -29.74
CA VAL A 209 -15.01 5.53 -30.29
C VAL A 209 -13.85 6.49 -30.61
N GLU A 210 -14.19 7.70 -31.01
CA GLU A 210 -13.27 8.80 -31.29
C GLU A 210 -12.87 9.56 -30.03
N LEU A 211 -13.39 9.15 -28.86
CA LEU A 211 -13.20 9.77 -27.54
C LEU A 211 -13.58 11.27 -27.54
N ASP A 212 -14.58 11.65 -28.34
CA ASP A 212 -15.14 13.00 -28.28
C ASP A 212 -15.70 13.30 -26.88
N SER A 213 -15.47 14.53 -26.40
CA SER A 213 -15.97 14.92 -25.08
C SER A 213 -17.50 14.87 -25.03
N LEU A 214 -18.02 14.05 -24.12
CA LEU A 214 -19.46 13.85 -23.93
C LEU A 214 -20.03 14.84 -22.92
N SER A 215 -21.32 15.14 -23.04
CA SER A 215 -22.09 15.81 -21.99
C SER A 215 -23.49 15.25 -21.88
N TYR A 216 -23.93 15.07 -20.64
CA TYR A 216 -25.15 14.34 -20.27
C TYR A 216 -26.23 15.31 -19.79
N SER A 217 -27.48 15.07 -20.20
CA SER A 217 -28.62 15.92 -19.81
C SER A 217 -29.94 15.15 -19.84
N TRP A 218 -30.86 15.51 -18.95
CA TRP A 218 -32.26 15.08 -19.05
C TRP A 218 -32.93 15.72 -20.26
N ALA A 219 -33.79 14.98 -20.94
CA ALA A 219 -34.54 15.45 -22.11
C ALA A 219 -36.03 15.09 -22.04
N GLU A 220 -36.84 15.66 -22.92
CA GLU A 220 -38.27 15.39 -22.97
C GLU A 220 -38.58 14.04 -23.66
N PRO A 221 -39.50 13.24 -23.11
CA PRO A 221 -40.22 12.23 -23.90
C PRO A 221 -41.15 12.95 -24.88
N LEU A 222 -41.13 12.54 -26.14
CA LEU A 222 -41.92 13.18 -27.20
C LEU A 222 -43.10 12.28 -27.64
N ASP A 223 -44.12 12.93 -28.20
CA ASP A 223 -45.34 12.33 -28.80
C ASP A 223 -45.29 12.43 -30.33
N VAL A 224 -45.98 11.52 -31.04
CA VAL A 224 -46.00 11.46 -32.51
C VAL A 224 -47.41 11.66 -33.06
N ALA A 225 -47.75 12.91 -33.37
CA ALA A 225 -49.09 13.25 -33.86
C ALA A 225 -49.33 12.98 -35.37
N SER A 226 -48.26 12.89 -36.18
CA SER A 226 -48.21 12.45 -37.61
C SER A 226 -46.99 13.00 -38.38
N SER A 227 -46.23 13.93 -37.80
CA SER A 227 -44.99 14.48 -38.37
C SER A 227 -44.04 14.92 -37.26
N TYR A 228 -42.76 14.62 -37.40
CA TYR A 228 -41.71 15.10 -36.48
C TYR A 228 -41.22 16.49 -36.93
N ASP A 229 -41.05 17.42 -35.98
CA ASP A 229 -40.49 18.76 -36.22
C ASP A 229 -39.03 18.80 -35.75
N TYR A 230 -38.11 18.56 -36.68
CA TYR A 230 -36.67 18.66 -36.42
C TYR A 230 -36.21 20.09 -36.08
N THR A 231 -36.95 21.13 -36.48
CA THR A 231 -36.58 22.53 -36.18
C THR A 231 -36.96 22.94 -34.75
N ASN A 232 -37.88 22.22 -34.12
CA ASN A 232 -38.18 22.36 -32.70
C ASN A 232 -38.80 21.07 -32.11
N PRO A 233 -37.98 20.04 -31.79
CA PRO A 233 -38.48 18.78 -31.24
C PRO A 233 -39.20 18.98 -29.89
N SER A 234 -38.79 19.97 -29.09
CA SER A 234 -39.43 20.29 -27.81
C SER A 234 -40.89 20.76 -27.94
N SER A 235 -41.32 21.19 -29.14
CA SER A 235 -42.73 21.50 -29.41
C SER A 235 -43.65 20.28 -29.33
N GLN A 236 -43.07 19.07 -29.37
CA GLN A 236 -43.76 17.77 -29.32
C GLN A 236 -43.56 17.05 -27.97
N ALA A 237 -43.04 17.76 -26.97
CA ALA A 237 -42.80 17.23 -25.63
C ALA A 237 -44.11 16.82 -24.94
N ILE A 238 -44.12 15.60 -24.39
CA ILE A 238 -45.18 15.13 -23.51
C ILE A 238 -45.05 15.88 -22.18
N PRO A 239 -46.07 16.62 -21.73
CA PRO A 239 -46.02 17.32 -20.46
C PRO A 239 -46.10 16.32 -19.31
N TYR A 240 -45.07 16.34 -18.45
CA TYR A 240 -45.09 15.70 -17.14
C TYR A 240 -46.26 16.21 -16.28
N ILE A 241 -46.86 15.33 -15.47
CA ILE A 241 -47.91 15.72 -14.52
C ILE A 241 -47.33 16.49 -13.34
N GLY A 242 -48.16 17.33 -12.71
CA GLY A 242 -47.74 18.16 -11.59
C GLY A 242 -47.11 17.36 -10.45
N GLY A 243 -45.80 17.57 -10.24
CA GLY A 243 -44.95 16.77 -9.34
C GLY A 243 -43.63 16.37 -10.00
N TYR A 244 -43.61 16.25 -11.34
CA TYR A 244 -42.44 15.87 -12.13
C TYR A 244 -42.08 16.95 -13.15
N THR A 245 -40.80 17.00 -13.55
CA THR A 245 -40.26 17.93 -14.55
C THR A 245 -39.16 17.25 -15.36
N VAL A 246 -38.69 17.85 -16.46
CA VAL A 246 -37.58 17.30 -17.26
C VAL A 246 -36.35 17.01 -16.40
N THR A 247 -35.94 17.94 -15.55
CA THR A 247 -34.82 17.79 -14.60
C THR A 247 -35.19 17.08 -13.29
N SER A 248 -36.39 16.49 -13.20
CA SER A 248 -36.82 15.64 -12.08
C SER A 248 -37.94 14.70 -12.55
N PRO A 249 -37.64 13.78 -13.49
CA PRO A 249 -38.67 13.01 -14.18
C PRO A 249 -39.19 11.84 -13.33
N ILE A 250 -38.34 11.32 -12.45
CA ILE A 250 -38.60 10.26 -11.49
C ILE A 250 -38.65 10.87 -10.06
N PRO A 251 -39.44 10.35 -9.11
CA PRO A 251 -39.44 10.85 -7.73
C PRO A 251 -38.12 10.53 -7.02
N GLY A 252 -37.84 11.26 -5.93
CA GLY A 252 -36.64 11.05 -5.11
C GLY A 252 -35.51 12.04 -5.33
N ASN A 253 -35.82 13.23 -5.88
CA ASN A 253 -34.88 14.33 -6.17
C ASN A 253 -33.67 13.89 -7.03
N PRO A 254 -33.90 13.37 -8.24
CA PRO A 254 -32.84 12.80 -9.06
C PRO A 254 -31.79 13.82 -9.48
N THR A 255 -30.53 13.50 -9.19
CA THR A 255 -29.36 14.19 -9.73
C THR A 255 -28.98 13.58 -11.07
N LEU A 256 -28.32 14.38 -11.91
CA LEU A 256 -27.58 13.90 -13.07
C LEU A 256 -26.29 14.72 -13.14
N ASP A 257 -25.15 14.05 -13.16
CA ASP A 257 -23.87 14.66 -13.47
C ASP A 257 -23.75 14.90 -14.99
N SER A 258 -23.36 16.11 -15.38
CA SER A 258 -23.32 16.52 -16.79
C SER A 258 -22.02 16.17 -17.52
N GLU A 259 -20.99 15.71 -16.80
CA GLU A 259 -19.66 15.40 -17.33
C GLU A 259 -19.44 13.89 -17.41
N ASN A 260 -19.85 13.11 -16.39
CA ASN A 260 -19.68 11.65 -16.37
C ASN A 260 -20.97 10.84 -16.60
N GLY A 261 -22.16 11.45 -16.48
CA GLY A 261 -23.45 10.78 -16.74
C GLY A 261 -24.05 9.98 -15.57
N GLU A 262 -23.52 10.12 -14.37
CA GLU A 262 -24.05 9.51 -13.14
C GLU A 262 -25.42 10.09 -12.77
N ILE A 263 -26.41 9.20 -12.57
CA ILE A 263 -27.76 9.51 -12.08
C ILE A 263 -27.90 8.91 -10.68
N SER A 264 -28.35 9.70 -9.70
CA SER A 264 -28.70 9.16 -8.37
C SER A 264 -30.03 9.68 -7.85
N PHE A 265 -30.74 8.88 -7.05
CA PHE A 265 -31.95 9.30 -6.33
C PHE A 265 -32.28 8.37 -5.14
N PHE A 266 -33.15 8.84 -4.24
CA PHE A 266 -33.74 8.04 -3.16
C PHE A 266 -35.26 8.23 -3.13
N SER A 267 -36.04 7.17 -3.40
CA SER A 267 -37.49 7.27 -3.55
C SER A 267 -38.26 6.19 -2.78
N MET A 268 -39.23 6.62 -1.96
CA MET A 268 -40.26 5.78 -1.35
C MET A 268 -41.50 5.58 -2.26
N THR A 269 -41.52 6.19 -3.45
CA THR A 269 -42.72 6.29 -4.28
C THR A 269 -42.74 5.22 -5.38
N ASN A 270 -43.64 4.25 -5.24
CA ASN A 270 -43.88 3.23 -6.27
C ASN A 270 -44.58 3.80 -7.51
N GLY A 271 -44.23 3.28 -8.69
CA GLY A 271 -44.83 3.64 -9.97
C GLY A 271 -43.93 3.30 -11.15
N VAL A 272 -44.44 3.43 -12.38
CA VAL A 272 -43.62 3.39 -13.60
C VAL A 272 -43.41 4.82 -14.10
N PHE A 273 -42.19 5.18 -14.47
CA PHE A 273 -41.77 6.54 -14.77
C PHE A 273 -41.06 6.59 -16.12
N VAL A 274 -41.54 7.37 -17.08
CA VAL A 274 -40.77 7.63 -18.31
C VAL A 274 -39.66 8.63 -18.01
N THR A 275 -38.44 8.29 -18.42
CA THR A 275 -37.24 9.10 -18.33
C THR A 275 -36.57 9.15 -19.70
N VAL A 276 -35.90 10.25 -20.03
CA VAL A 276 -35.09 10.33 -21.25
C VAL A 276 -33.76 10.99 -20.92
N ILE A 277 -32.68 10.30 -21.25
CA ILE A 277 -31.31 10.83 -21.17
C ILE A 277 -30.83 11.14 -22.57
N LYS A 278 -30.26 12.34 -22.73
CA LYS A 278 -29.54 12.79 -23.91
C LYS A 278 -28.05 12.81 -23.61
N VAL A 279 -27.28 12.24 -24.52
CA VAL A 279 -25.81 12.38 -24.56
C VAL A 279 -25.43 13.13 -25.82
N ALA A 280 -24.66 14.20 -25.65
CA ALA A 280 -24.17 15.06 -26.71
C ALA A 280 -22.65 14.90 -26.85
N ALA A 281 -22.15 14.61 -28.05
CA ALA A 281 -20.72 14.49 -28.35
C ALA A 281 -20.17 15.77 -28.97
N PHE A 282 -19.00 16.20 -28.52
CA PHE A 282 -18.35 17.43 -28.95
C PHE A 282 -16.92 17.20 -29.45
N LYS A 283 -16.73 16.99 -30.76
CA LYS A 283 -15.40 17.09 -31.39
C LYS A 283 -14.96 18.55 -31.40
N CYS A 284 -13.77 18.85 -30.87
CA CYS A 284 -13.25 20.23 -30.81
C CYS A 284 -14.20 21.27 -30.14
N GLY A 285 -15.15 20.85 -29.31
CA GLY A 285 -16.19 21.75 -28.78
C GLY A 285 -17.28 22.16 -29.79
N GLN A 286 -17.28 21.58 -31.00
CA GLN A 286 -18.40 21.61 -31.93
C GLN A 286 -19.28 20.38 -31.64
N LEU A 287 -20.59 20.58 -31.51
CA LEU A 287 -21.54 19.47 -31.38
C LEU A 287 -21.54 18.64 -32.68
N VAL A 288 -21.28 17.33 -32.59
CA VAL A 288 -21.25 16.40 -33.75
C VAL A 288 -22.34 15.34 -33.71
N ALA A 289 -22.77 14.92 -32.51
CA ALA A 289 -23.86 13.95 -32.35
C ALA A 289 -24.70 14.22 -31.09
N GLU A 290 -25.98 13.88 -31.14
CA GLU A 290 -26.83 13.67 -29.96
C GLU A 290 -27.55 12.33 -30.05
N VAL A 291 -27.42 11.49 -29.02
CA VAL A 291 -28.21 10.24 -28.87
C VAL A 291 -29.12 10.33 -27.67
N TYR A 292 -30.28 9.69 -27.77
CA TYR A 292 -31.33 9.74 -26.75
C TYR A 292 -31.80 8.31 -26.42
N ARG A 293 -31.73 7.95 -25.13
CA ARG A 293 -32.37 6.73 -24.58
C ARG A 293 -33.66 7.15 -23.89
N ASP A 294 -34.80 6.80 -24.48
CA ASP A 294 -36.14 6.93 -23.86
C ASP A 294 -36.43 5.61 -23.15
N VAL A 295 -36.70 5.63 -21.84
CA VAL A 295 -36.89 4.41 -21.03
C VAL A 295 -37.85 4.60 -19.86
N ASN A 296 -38.72 3.62 -19.68
CA ASN A 296 -39.57 3.46 -18.51
C ASN A 296 -38.80 2.74 -17.38
N VAL A 297 -38.74 3.39 -16.21
CA VAL A 297 -38.19 2.84 -14.97
C VAL A 297 -39.34 2.55 -14.01
N ALA A 298 -39.48 1.29 -13.58
CA ALA A 298 -40.46 0.88 -12.59
C ALA A 298 -39.83 0.89 -11.18
N LEU A 299 -40.32 1.75 -10.30
CA LEU A 299 -40.03 1.69 -8.87
C LEU A 299 -41.06 0.78 -8.20
N LEU A 300 -40.61 -0.37 -7.69
CA LEU A 300 -41.43 -1.40 -7.09
C LEU A 300 -41.09 -1.63 -5.61
N GLY A 301 -42.10 -1.98 -4.80
CA GLY A 301 -41.88 -2.39 -3.41
C GLY A 301 -41.39 -3.84 -3.37
N CYS A 302 -40.08 -4.05 -3.49
CA CYS A 302 -39.43 -5.37 -3.55
C CYS A 302 -39.61 -6.22 -2.27
N GLY A 303 -40.05 -5.60 -1.17
CA GLY A 303 -40.27 -6.24 0.13
C GLY A 303 -39.01 -6.23 1.00
N THR A 304 -38.92 -7.18 1.93
CA THR A 304 -37.82 -7.31 2.89
C THR A 304 -37.08 -8.64 2.71
N LEU A 305 -35.84 -8.65 3.18
CA LEU A 305 -35.07 -9.87 3.46
C LEU A 305 -35.70 -10.66 4.63
N PRO A 306 -35.31 -11.93 4.90
CA PRO A 306 -35.93 -12.77 5.94
C PRO A 306 -35.82 -12.24 7.37
N ASN A 307 -34.81 -11.40 7.64
CA ASN A 307 -34.61 -10.69 8.91
C ASN A 307 -35.49 -9.43 9.05
N GLY A 308 -36.25 -9.05 8.01
CA GLY A 308 -37.05 -7.82 7.96
C GLY A 308 -36.30 -6.59 7.44
N ALA A 309 -35.01 -6.70 7.08
CA ALA A 309 -34.22 -5.62 6.51
C ALA A 309 -34.61 -5.31 5.05
N GLN A 310 -34.11 -4.19 4.55
CA GLN A 310 -34.14 -3.80 3.14
C GLN A 310 -32.83 -4.24 2.46
N ASN A 311 -32.91 -4.70 1.22
CA ASN A 311 -31.78 -5.17 0.40
C ASN A 311 -30.82 -4.05 -0.04
N SER A 312 -29.73 -3.85 0.69
CA SER A 312 -28.73 -2.83 0.42
C SER A 312 -27.98 -3.13 -0.89
N PRO A 313 -27.54 -2.12 -1.67
CA PRO A 313 -26.63 -2.35 -2.79
C PRO A 313 -25.20 -2.63 -2.28
N PRO A 314 -24.40 -3.47 -2.97
CA PRO A 314 -23.04 -3.81 -2.56
C PRO A 314 -22.11 -2.59 -2.38
N LEU A 315 -21.09 -2.73 -1.53
CA LEU A 315 -20.05 -1.71 -1.33
C LEU A 315 -18.80 -2.05 -2.15
N ILE A 316 -18.44 -1.19 -3.10
CA ILE A 316 -17.19 -1.28 -3.88
C ILE A 316 -16.07 -0.53 -3.15
N THR A 317 -14.93 -1.18 -2.95
CA THR A 317 -13.72 -0.62 -2.33
C THR A 317 -12.92 0.29 -3.27
N ALA A 318 -11.88 0.94 -2.76
CA ALA A 318 -10.91 1.67 -3.57
C ALA A 318 -9.97 0.71 -4.33
N PRO A 319 -9.50 1.07 -5.55
CA PRO A 319 -8.48 0.31 -6.27
C PRO A 319 -7.22 0.13 -5.42
N VAL A 320 -6.77 -1.11 -5.29
CA VAL A 320 -5.52 -1.47 -4.61
C VAL A 320 -4.53 -1.94 -5.67
N GLY A 321 -3.47 -1.17 -5.92
CA GLY A 321 -2.56 -1.41 -7.04
C GLY A 321 -1.27 -0.62 -6.94
N SER A 322 -0.47 -0.64 -8.02
CA SER A 322 0.82 0.09 -8.07
C SER A 322 0.67 1.59 -8.36
N GLN A 323 -0.44 1.99 -8.99
CA GLN A 323 -0.76 3.38 -9.30
C GLN A 323 -1.20 4.18 -8.05
N ASN A 324 -0.84 5.47 -8.02
CA ASN A 324 -1.35 6.42 -7.04
C ASN A 324 -2.76 6.88 -7.44
N TRP A 325 -3.75 6.67 -6.56
CA TRP A 325 -5.16 6.98 -6.83
C TRP A 325 -5.65 8.22 -6.09
N ILE A 326 -6.18 9.19 -6.83
CA ILE A 326 -6.94 10.32 -6.31
C ILE A 326 -8.39 9.85 -6.16
N THR A 327 -8.84 9.63 -4.92
CA THR A 327 -10.24 9.31 -4.61
C THR A 327 -11.04 10.59 -4.40
N THR A 328 -12.04 10.83 -5.26
CA THR A 328 -13.05 11.87 -5.07
C THR A 328 -14.39 11.21 -4.77
N ILE A 329 -15.11 11.69 -3.75
CA ILE A 329 -16.50 11.25 -3.49
C ILE A 329 -17.43 12.33 -4.01
N ASN A 330 -18.37 11.96 -4.89
CA ASN A 330 -19.37 12.89 -5.42
C ASN A 330 -20.25 13.40 -4.26
N PRO A 331 -20.22 14.71 -3.93
CA PRO A 331 -20.92 15.24 -2.75
C PRO A 331 -22.44 15.23 -2.88
N SER A 332 -22.97 14.92 -4.07
CA SER A 332 -24.41 14.80 -4.32
C SER A 332 -24.94 13.38 -4.15
N THR A 333 -24.10 12.36 -4.34
CA THR A 333 -24.53 10.96 -4.53
C THR A 333 -23.85 9.96 -3.59
N GLY A 334 -22.67 10.31 -3.06
CA GLY A 334 -21.85 9.41 -2.25
C GLY A 334 -21.19 8.27 -3.04
N LEU A 335 -21.14 8.34 -4.37
CA LEU A 335 -20.28 7.45 -5.16
C LEU A 335 -18.82 7.90 -5.14
N PRO A 336 -17.85 6.97 -5.12
CA PRO A 336 -16.46 7.26 -5.37
C PRO A 336 -16.15 7.25 -6.88
N SER A 337 -15.33 8.21 -7.29
CA SER A 337 -14.57 8.19 -8.54
C SER A 337 -13.08 8.15 -8.22
N TYR A 338 -12.32 7.33 -8.93
CA TYR A 338 -10.89 7.12 -8.72
C TYR A 338 -10.13 7.57 -9.97
N GLU A 339 -9.23 8.55 -9.82
CA GLU A 339 -8.43 9.09 -10.92
C GLU A 339 -6.95 8.76 -10.73
N THR A 340 -6.26 8.39 -11.81
CA THR A 340 -4.80 8.27 -11.81
C THR A 340 -4.20 8.79 -13.13
N THR A 341 -2.90 9.09 -13.13
CA THR A 341 -2.17 9.59 -14.30
C THR A 341 -0.91 8.75 -14.49
N ILE A 342 -0.72 8.22 -15.70
CA ILE A 342 0.33 7.25 -16.04
C ILE A 342 1.05 7.63 -17.34
N MET A 343 2.30 7.20 -17.50
CA MET A 343 3.05 7.43 -18.74
C MET A 343 2.71 6.39 -19.81
N ALA A 344 2.60 6.80 -21.07
CA ALA A 344 2.40 5.90 -22.21
C ALA A 344 3.54 4.87 -22.33
N GLY A 345 3.23 3.60 -22.01
CA GLY A 345 4.17 2.47 -21.87
C GLY A 345 4.07 1.78 -20.50
N GLU A 346 3.50 2.46 -19.51
CA GLU A 346 3.26 1.95 -18.16
C GLU A 346 2.15 0.89 -18.14
N LEU A 347 2.33 -0.13 -17.29
CA LEU A 347 1.32 -1.14 -16.97
C LEU A 347 0.48 -0.66 -15.79
N VAL A 348 -0.82 -0.45 -16.03
CA VAL A 348 -1.80 -0.28 -14.97
C VAL A 348 -2.15 -1.66 -14.42
N ASN A 349 -2.04 -1.84 -13.10
CA ASN A 349 -2.60 -3.01 -12.43
C ASN A 349 -3.20 -2.67 -11.06
N PHE A 350 -4.43 -3.11 -10.82
CA PHE A 350 -5.11 -2.96 -9.54
C PHE A 350 -6.19 -4.04 -9.33
N SER A 351 -6.39 -4.42 -8.06
CA SER A 351 -7.52 -5.22 -7.61
C SER A 351 -8.63 -4.31 -7.10
N VAL A 352 -9.89 -4.75 -7.27
CA VAL A 352 -11.05 -4.17 -6.60
C VAL A 352 -11.90 -5.26 -5.95
N VAL A 353 -12.45 -4.95 -4.78
CA VAL A 353 -13.31 -5.84 -3.99
C VAL A 353 -14.68 -5.20 -3.83
N ALA A 354 -15.74 -5.98 -3.98
CA ALA A 354 -17.10 -5.60 -3.63
C ALA A 354 -17.69 -6.55 -2.59
N THR A 355 -18.29 -5.98 -1.55
CA THR A 355 -18.79 -6.73 -0.37
C THR A 355 -20.23 -6.38 -0.06
N ASP A 356 -20.99 -7.37 0.41
CA ASP A 356 -22.36 -7.24 0.87
C ASP A 356 -22.60 -8.16 2.07
N SER A 357 -23.39 -7.72 3.04
CA SER A 357 -23.75 -8.47 4.23
C SER A 357 -25.14 -9.10 4.18
N ASP A 358 -25.93 -8.80 3.15
CA ASP A 358 -27.34 -9.15 3.11
C ASP A 358 -27.60 -10.63 2.78
N ILE A 359 -28.71 -11.13 3.32
CA ILE A 359 -29.06 -12.56 3.32
C ILE A 359 -30.30 -12.85 2.48
N ASN A 360 -30.19 -13.79 1.54
CA ASN A 360 -31.30 -14.16 0.67
C ASN A 360 -32.36 -15.02 1.39
N SER A 361 -33.47 -15.32 0.70
CA SER A 361 -34.61 -16.05 1.26
C SER A 361 -34.31 -17.49 1.73
N THR A 362 -33.11 -18.03 1.45
CA THR A 362 -32.66 -19.34 1.94
C THR A 362 -31.85 -19.27 3.24
N GLY A 363 -31.49 -18.07 3.70
CA GLY A 363 -30.68 -17.86 4.91
C GLY A 363 -29.17 -17.92 4.70
N ASN A 364 -28.72 -17.88 3.44
CA ASN A 364 -27.32 -17.67 3.08
C ASN A 364 -27.09 -16.19 2.74
N MET A 365 -25.84 -15.72 2.76
CA MET A 365 -25.49 -14.42 2.15
C MET A 365 -25.78 -14.45 0.64
N GLN A 366 -25.97 -13.28 0.04
CA GLN A 366 -26.24 -13.13 -1.38
C GLN A 366 -25.01 -13.39 -2.25
N ASP A 367 -25.22 -13.92 -3.45
CA ASP A 367 -24.14 -14.11 -4.43
C ASP A 367 -23.91 -12.78 -5.17
N LEU A 368 -22.66 -12.34 -5.24
CA LEU A 368 -22.29 -11.07 -5.86
C LEU A 368 -21.71 -11.25 -7.27
N SER A 369 -22.13 -10.37 -8.16
CA SER A 369 -21.53 -10.13 -9.47
C SER A 369 -20.66 -8.88 -9.45
N LEU A 370 -19.58 -8.90 -10.25
CA LEU A 370 -18.64 -7.80 -10.40
C LEU A 370 -18.21 -7.73 -11.86
N GLU A 371 -18.55 -6.62 -12.50
CA GLU A 371 -18.30 -6.33 -13.91
C GLU A 371 -17.52 -5.02 -14.02
N VAL A 372 -16.69 -4.90 -15.05
CA VAL A 372 -16.05 -3.63 -15.42
C VAL A 372 -16.30 -3.42 -16.89
N GLU A 373 -16.78 -2.24 -17.24
CA GLU A 373 -17.15 -1.86 -18.61
C GLU A 373 -16.46 -0.56 -19.01
N GLY A 374 -16.05 -0.46 -20.27
CA GLY A 374 -15.34 0.70 -20.82
C GLY A 374 -14.79 0.36 -22.21
N GLY A 375 -14.69 1.35 -23.10
CA GLY A 375 -14.37 1.09 -24.51
C GLY A 375 -13.04 0.37 -24.75
N GLN A 376 -12.07 0.56 -23.86
CA GLN A 376 -10.75 -0.06 -23.91
C GLN A 376 -10.73 -1.54 -23.46
N LEU A 377 -11.81 -2.05 -22.85
CA LEU A 377 -12.03 -3.47 -22.57
C LEU A 377 -12.67 -4.22 -23.75
N ASP A 378 -13.25 -3.51 -24.73
CA ASP A 378 -13.87 -4.11 -25.92
C ASP A 378 -12.83 -4.30 -27.04
N PRO A 379 -12.49 -5.53 -27.46
CA PRO A 379 -11.51 -5.78 -28.51
C PRO A 379 -11.88 -5.27 -29.91
N LEU A 380 -13.12 -4.78 -30.11
CA LEU A 380 -13.57 -4.13 -31.35
C LEU A 380 -13.43 -2.60 -31.31
N LEU A 381 -13.27 -1.99 -30.13
CA LEU A 381 -13.25 -0.54 -29.93
C LEU A 381 -11.94 -0.03 -29.32
N ALA A 382 -11.17 -0.89 -28.66
CA ALA A 382 -9.86 -0.57 -28.10
C ALA A 382 -8.86 -0.16 -29.21
N LEU A 383 -8.23 1.01 -29.06
CA LEU A 383 -7.33 1.60 -30.06
C LEU A 383 -6.10 0.73 -30.34
N SER A 384 -5.56 0.14 -29.28
CA SER A 384 -4.45 -0.82 -29.22
C SER A 384 -4.49 -1.48 -27.84
N ASN A 385 -3.70 -2.54 -27.58
CA ASN A 385 -3.51 -3.15 -26.25
C ASN A 385 -4.80 -3.18 -25.38
N PRO A 386 -5.83 -3.97 -25.74
CA PRO A 386 -7.08 -4.01 -24.98
C PRO A 386 -6.81 -4.34 -23.51
N ALA A 387 -7.50 -3.63 -22.62
CA ALA A 387 -7.49 -3.92 -21.19
C ALA A 387 -8.16 -5.28 -20.92
N SER A 388 -7.91 -5.83 -19.74
CA SER A 388 -8.60 -7.03 -19.25
C SER A 388 -9.00 -6.89 -17.80
N PHE A 389 -10.20 -7.36 -17.47
CA PHE A 389 -10.67 -7.54 -16.09
C PHE A 389 -10.98 -9.02 -15.84
N THR A 390 -10.54 -9.55 -14.70
CA THR A 390 -10.76 -10.96 -14.33
C THR A 390 -11.22 -11.05 -12.88
N VAL A 391 -12.38 -11.66 -12.64
CA VAL A 391 -12.83 -12.00 -11.28
C VAL A 391 -11.89 -13.07 -10.70
N THR A 392 -11.22 -12.75 -9.59
CA THR A 392 -10.16 -13.57 -8.97
C THR A 392 -10.65 -14.35 -7.75
N SER A 393 -11.64 -13.83 -7.02
CA SER A 393 -12.40 -14.61 -6.03
C SER A 393 -13.89 -14.26 -6.06
N SER A 394 -14.76 -15.26 -5.95
CA SER A 394 -16.20 -15.04 -5.74
C SER A 394 -16.71 -15.96 -4.64
N SER A 395 -17.47 -15.38 -3.72
CA SER A 395 -18.10 -16.04 -2.58
C SER A 395 -19.36 -15.28 -2.16
N PRO A 396 -20.32 -15.91 -1.47
CA PRO A 396 -21.48 -15.21 -0.93
C PRO A 396 -21.06 -14.01 -0.06
N GLY A 397 -21.56 -12.82 -0.37
CA GLY A 397 -21.24 -11.55 0.29
C GLY A 397 -19.88 -10.92 -0.05
N ASN A 398 -19.04 -11.54 -0.89
CA ASN A 398 -17.73 -10.99 -1.24
C ASN A 398 -17.19 -11.48 -2.60
N ILE A 399 -16.93 -10.53 -3.51
CA ILE A 399 -16.33 -10.78 -4.82
C ILE A 399 -15.15 -9.81 -5.05
N SER A 400 -14.08 -10.31 -5.69
CA SER A 400 -12.92 -9.50 -6.08
C SER A 400 -12.51 -9.79 -7.52
N GLY A 401 -11.88 -8.81 -8.16
CA GLY A 401 -11.29 -8.98 -9.49
C GLY A 401 -10.18 -7.99 -9.76
N ASP A 402 -9.28 -8.41 -10.65
CA ASP A 402 -8.07 -7.67 -11.02
C ASP A 402 -8.24 -7.07 -12.42
N PHE A 403 -7.82 -5.82 -12.56
CA PHE A 403 -7.73 -5.10 -13.82
C PHE A 403 -6.26 -4.98 -14.24
N GLU A 404 -5.98 -5.29 -15.51
CA GLU A 404 -4.66 -5.10 -16.14
C GLU A 404 -4.81 -4.35 -17.47
N TRP A 405 -3.97 -3.33 -17.70
CA TRP A 405 -3.89 -2.63 -18.97
C TRP A 405 -2.50 -2.07 -19.26
N LEU A 406 -1.89 -2.46 -20.37
CA LEU A 406 -0.61 -1.93 -20.83
C LEU A 406 -0.82 -0.74 -21.77
N SER A 407 -0.61 0.47 -21.27
CA SER A 407 -0.71 1.70 -22.07
C SER A 407 0.40 1.77 -23.14
N ASN A 408 0.18 2.57 -24.19
CA ASN A 408 1.20 2.86 -25.20
C ASN A 408 0.96 4.23 -25.89
N CYS A 409 1.75 4.55 -26.92
CA CYS A 409 1.64 5.82 -27.65
C CYS A 409 0.39 5.94 -28.55
N ASP A 410 -0.32 4.85 -28.87
CA ASP A 410 -1.57 4.91 -29.64
C ASP A 410 -2.73 5.46 -28.79
N HIS A 411 -2.58 5.44 -27.47
CA HIS A 411 -3.49 6.05 -26.49
C HIS A 411 -3.26 7.56 -26.29
N MET A 412 -2.35 8.16 -27.07
CA MET A 412 -1.96 9.58 -26.99
C MET A 412 -2.37 10.40 -28.24
N GLN A 413 -3.42 9.96 -28.96
CA GLN A 413 -3.88 10.60 -30.19
C GLN A 413 -4.45 12.00 -29.97
N ASP A 414 -4.30 12.88 -30.96
CA ASP A 414 -5.03 14.16 -30.99
C ASP A 414 -6.42 13.94 -31.58
N TYR A 415 -7.44 14.27 -30.78
CA TYR A 415 -8.86 14.25 -31.16
C TYR A 415 -9.25 15.46 -32.06
N GLY A 416 -8.36 15.81 -32.99
CA GLY A 416 -8.53 16.82 -34.04
C GLY A 416 -8.28 18.29 -33.65
N CYS A 417 -7.72 18.57 -32.47
CA CYS A 417 -7.72 19.92 -31.89
C CYS A 417 -6.40 20.43 -31.28
N GLY A 418 -5.30 19.70 -31.40
CA GLY A 418 -4.05 20.04 -30.71
C GLY A 418 -4.06 19.78 -29.20
N ARG A 419 -4.90 18.85 -28.73
CA ARG A 419 -4.81 18.34 -27.35
C ARG A 419 -3.84 17.16 -27.30
N GLN A 420 -3.19 16.98 -26.16
CA GLN A 420 -2.38 15.80 -25.86
C GLN A 420 -2.88 15.18 -24.56
N GLY A 421 -2.87 13.84 -24.52
CA GLY A 421 -3.37 13.04 -23.41
C GLY A 421 -4.70 12.38 -23.75
N GLY A 422 -4.77 11.06 -23.57
CA GLY A 422 -6.00 10.29 -23.68
C GLY A 422 -6.59 10.04 -22.29
N VAL A 423 -7.89 10.32 -22.13
CA VAL A 423 -8.63 10.13 -20.87
C VAL A 423 -9.50 8.89 -21.02
N PHE A 424 -9.13 7.81 -20.34
CA PHE A 424 -9.81 6.52 -20.45
C PHE A 424 -10.70 6.29 -19.23
N THR A 425 -12.00 6.15 -19.46
CA THR A 425 -12.99 5.97 -18.40
C THR A 425 -13.56 4.55 -18.40
N PHE A 426 -13.60 3.95 -17.23
CA PHE A 426 -14.12 2.62 -16.96
C PHE A 426 -15.13 2.71 -15.81
N ASN A 427 -16.27 2.03 -15.90
CA ASN A 427 -17.17 1.90 -14.76
C ASN A 427 -17.07 0.48 -14.21
N ILE A 428 -16.73 0.37 -12.92
CA ILE A 428 -16.93 -0.84 -12.14
C ILE A 428 -18.39 -0.88 -11.70
N LYS A 429 -19.00 -2.04 -11.78
CA LYS A 429 -20.40 -2.31 -11.44
C LYS A 429 -20.44 -3.58 -10.60
N SER A 430 -21.01 -3.50 -9.42
CA SER A 430 -21.31 -4.67 -8.60
C SER A 430 -22.79 -4.71 -8.25
N TYR A 431 -23.35 -5.91 -8.27
CA TYR A 431 -24.75 -6.16 -7.96
C TYR A 431 -24.92 -7.53 -7.30
N ASP A 432 -25.95 -7.64 -6.48
CA ASP A 432 -26.31 -8.86 -5.76
C ASP A 432 -27.21 -9.81 -6.58
N ASP A 433 -27.70 -10.88 -5.96
CA ASP A 433 -28.67 -11.82 -6.55
C ASP A 433 -30.12 -11.58 -6.10
N PHE A 434 -30.49 -10.38 -5.66
CA PHE A 434 -31.85 -10.11 -5.15
C PHE A 434 -32.90 -9.93 -6.25
N CYS A 435 -34.10 -10.47 -5.99
CA CYS A 435 -35.27 -10.29 -6.87
C CYS A 435 -36.47 -9.68 -6.13
N PRO A 436 -37.27 -8.81 -6.79
CA PRO A 436 -37.41 -8.69 -8.25
C PRO A 436 -36.49 -7.66 -8.95
N ALA A 437 -35.61 -6.96 -8.22
CA ALA A 437 -34.52 -6.20 -8.81
C ALA A 437 -33.33 -6.20 -7.85
N ASN A 438 -32.14 -6.40 -8.42
CA ASN A 438 -30.88 -6.49 -7.71
C ASN A 438 -30.52 -5.13 -7.06
N GLY A 439 -29.86 -5.14 -5.92
CA GLY A 439 -29.12 -3.98 -5.42
C GLY A 439 -27.90 -3.76 -6.31
N ILE A 440 -27.68 -2.52 -6.77
CA ILE A 440 -26.61 -2.17 -7.71
C ILE A 440 -25.81 -0.99 -7.17
N LYS A 441 -24.48 -1.12 -7.26
CA LYS A 441 -23.52 -0.03 -7.02
C LYS A 441 -22.60 0.09 -8.23
N MET A 442 -22.21 1.31 -8.55
CA MET A 442 -21.19 1.59 -9.56
C MET A 442 -20.09 2.46 -8.94
N ALA A 443 -18.91 2.47 -9.55
CA ALA A 443 -17.80 3.37 -9.27
C ALA A 443 -17.04 3.66 -10.57
N THR A 444 -16.59 4.89 -10.75
CA THR A 444 -15.92 5.32 -12.00
C THR A 444 -14.41 5.37 -11.80
N ILE A 445 -13.66 4.80 -12.73
CA ILE A 445 -12.21 4.87 -12.82
C ILE A 445 -11.82 5.70 -14.05
N THR A 446 -10.96 6.68 -13.84
CA THR A 446 -10.42 7.54 -14.90
C THR A 446 -8.89 7.41 -14.92
N ILE A 447 -8.35 7.06 -16.09
CA ILE A 447 -6.92 6.89 -16.31
C ILE A 447 -6.47 7.90 -17.36
N ASN A 448 -5.68 8.88 -16.94
CA ASN A 448 -5.07 9.86 -17.82
C ASN A 448 -3.73 9.33 -18.32
N VAL A 449 -3.60 9.11 -19.63
CA VAL A 449 -2.30 8.77 -20.24
C VAL A 449 -1.58 10.06 -20.64
N ILE A 450 -0.29 10.18 -20.27
CA ILE A 450 0.59 11.30 -20.64
C ILE A 450 1.81 10.81 -21.44
N PRO A 451 2.53 11.68 -22.18
CA PRO A 451 3.73 11.25 -22.91
C PRO A 451 4.84 10.80 -21.92
N PRO A 452 5.72 9.86 -22.31
CA PRO A 452 6.85 9.46 -21.48
C PRO A 452 7.82 10.62 -21.20
N GLN A 453 8.20 10.81 -19.95
CA GLN A 453 9.13 11.84 -19.49
C GLN A 453 10.59 11.32 -19.52
N PRO A 454 11.60 12.15 -19.88
CA PRO A 454 13.00 11.76 -19.76
C PRO A 454 13.48 11.79 -18.31
N ASP A 455 14.37 10.87 -17.96
CA ASP A 455 14.89 10.73 -16.59
C ASP A 455 16.42 10.63 -16.58
N LEU A 456 17.09 11.69 -16.07
CA LEU A 456 18.55 11.82 -16.03
C LEU A 456 19.08 11.27 -14.70
N ARG A 457 19.98 10.27 -14.75
CA ARG A 457 20.38 9.45 -13.59
C ARG A 457 21.78 9.77 -13.07
N CYS A 458 22.81 9.74 -13.93
CA CYS A 458 24.20 9.91 -13.48
C CYS A 458 25.00 10.90 -14.34
N LEU A 459 26.03 11.49 -13.71
CA LEU A 459 27.03 12.38 -14.32
C LEU A 459 28.44 11.97 -13.87
N ALA A 460 29.25 11.42 -14.78
CA ALA A 460 30.63 11.03 -14.51
C ALA A 460 31.62 12.01 -15.16
N VAL A 461 32.53 12.59 -14.38
CA VAL A 461 33.57 13.53 -14.86
C VAL A 461 34.83 12.77 -15.27
N ASP A 462 35.36 13.06 -16.46
CA ASP A 462 36.61 12.46 -16.96
C ASP A 462 37.87 13.25 -16.53
N ALA A 463 39.05 12.67 -16.74
CA ALA A 463 40.33 13.30 -16.39
C ALA A 463 40.66 14.59 -17.19
N ASN A 464 39.98 14.84 -18.31
CA ASN A 464 40.13 16.04 -19.14
C ASN A 464 39.12 17.14 -18.75
N GLY A 465 38.06 16.81 -18.01
CA GLY A 465 36.93 17.70 -17.70
C GLY A 465 35.72 17.52 -18.63
N GLY A 466 35.67 16.47 -19.44
CA GLY A 466 34.46 16.00 -20.09
C GLY A 466 33.48 15.37 -19.09
N VAL A 467 32.23 15.14 -19.51
CA VAL A 467 31.20 14.52 -18.68
C VAL A 467 30.41 13.48 -19.47
N ASP A 468 30.33 12.26 -18.96
CA ASP A 468 29.39 11.24 -19.42
C ASP A 468 28.05 11.39 -18.67
N LEU A 469 26.97 11.54 -19.45
CA LEU A 469 25.58 11.60 -18.99
C LEU A 469 24.95 10.21 -19.17
N TYR A 470 24.25 9.73 -18.14
CA TYR A 470 23.48 8.48 -18.15
C TYR A 470 22.03 8.77 -17.80
N PHE A 471 21.09 8.17 -18.55
CA PHE A 471 19.66 8.44 -18.41
C PHE A 471 18.84 7.20 -18.77
N SER A 472 17.61 7.16 -18.26
CA SER A 472 16.69 6.03 -18.36
C SER A 472 15.45 6.37 -19.17
N PHE A 473 14.77 5.33 -19.67
CA PHE A 473 13.49 5.44 -20.34
C PHE A 473 12.43 4.65 -19.56
N PRO A 474 11.16 5.09 -19.54
CA PRO A 474 10.05 4.27 -19.07
C PRO A 474 9.96 2.95 -19.83
N ALA A 475 9.56 1.88 -19.14
CA ALA A 475 9.29 0.60 -19.77
C ALA A 475 8.12 0.71 -20.78
N GLY A 476 8.03 -0.22 -21.73
CA GLY A 476 6.95 -0.28 -22.72
C GLY A 476 7.04 0.72 -23.89
N VAL A 477 7.98 1.68 -23.86
CA VAL A 477 8.19 2.63 -24.95
C VAL A 477 8.82 1.94 -26.18
N ILE A 478 8.12 2.01 -27.33
CA ILE A 478 8.54 1.33 -28.59
C ILE A 478 8.89 2.33 -29.71
N ASP A 479 8.58 3.62 -29.56
CA ASP A 479 8.86 4.63 -30.61
C ASP A 479 10.33 5.09 -30.59
N THR A 480 11.08 4.72 -31.64
CA THR A 480 12.48 5.12 -31.86
C THR A 480 12.65 6.55 -32.40
N ASN A 481 11.56 7.27 -32.66
CA ASN A 481 11.59 8.66 -33.13
C ASN A 481 11.57 9.68 -31.96
N ILE A 482 11.44 9.21 -30.72
CA ILE A 482 11.41 10.10 -29.56
C ILE A 482 12.77 10.76 -29.39
N LYS A 483 12.75 12.10 -29.45
CA LYS A 483 13.92 12.98 -29.38
C LYS A 483 13.96 13.68 -28.04
N TYR A 484 15.13 13.65 -27.40
CA TYR A 484 15.41 14.42 -26.18
C TYR A 484 16.52 15.45 -26.45
N ASP A 485 16.27 16.68 -26.04
CA ASP A 485 17.22 17.79 -26.12
C ASP A 485 18.00 17.92 -24.82
N ILE A 486 19.33 17.85 -24.90
CA ILE A 486 20.22 17.96 -23.75
C ILE A 486 20.54 19.43 -23.51
N TYR A 487 20.15 19.96 -22.35
CA TYR A 487 20.46 21.32 -21.93
C TYR A 487 21.60 21.34 -20.93
N HIS A 488 22.50 22.32 -21.08
CA HIS A 488 23.69 22.49 -20.23
C HIS A 488 23.81 23.93 -19.73
N SER A 489 24.25 24.11 -18.48
CA SER A 489 24.71 25.40 -17.96
C SER A 489 25.85 25.26 -16.93
N LYS A 490 26.58 26.35 -16.70
CA LYS A 490 27.52 26.51 -15.57
C LYS A 490 26.88 27.15 -14.33
N GLN A 491 25.57 27.40 -14.35
CA GLN A 491 24.81 27.97 -13.23
C GLN A 491 23.46 27.27 -13.11
N ILE A 492 23.06 26.90 -11.88
CA ILE A 492 21.82 26.17 -11.58
C ILE A 492 20.54 26.95 -11.98
N TYR A 493 20.62 28.29 -12.04
CA TYR A 493 19.52 29.15 -12.51
C TYR A 493 19.67 29.57 -13.98
N GLY A 494 20.55 28.89 -14.72
CA GLY A 494 20.85 29.18 -16.11
C GLY A 494 21.63 30.49 -16.33
N PRO A 495 21.63 31.02 -17.57
CA PRO A 495 20.91 30.51 -18.74
C PRO A 495 21.42 29.12 -19.16
N TYR A 496 20.49 28.25 -19.55
CA TYR A 496 20.80 26.96 -20.16
C TYR A 496 20.87 27.11 -21.68
N SER A 497 21.82 26.40 -22.29
CA SER A 497 21.95 26.28 -23.74
C SER A 497 21.70 24.83 -24.16
N LEU A 498 20.96 24.65 -25.26
CA LEU A 498 20.91 23.38 -25.97
C LEU A 498 22.34 22.98 -26.36
N LEU A 499 22.73 21.78 -25.95
CA LEU A 499 24.05 21.20 -26.20
C LEU A 499 24.03 20.30 -27.44
N ASP A 500 23.13 19.31 -27.44
CA ASP A 500 22.88 18.39 -28.56
C ASP A 500 21.51 17.72 -28.41
N SER A 501 21.12 16.89 -29.37
CA SER A 501 19.91 16.06 -29.35
C SER A 501 20.23 14.57 -29.49
N ILE A 502 19.50 13.74 -28.74
CA ILE A 502 19.61 12.27 -28.71
C ILE A 502 18.25 11.63 -29.04
N PHE A 503 18.25 10.34 -29.38
CA PHE A 503 17.05 9.58 -29.76
C PHE A 503 16.98 8.23 -29.03
N TYR A 504 15.77 7.77 -28.73
CA TYR A 504 15.55 6.42 -28.21
C TYR A 504 16.05 5.36 -29.23
N PRO A 505 16.87 4.35 -28.84
CA PRO A 505 17.14 3.89 -27.47
C PRO A 505 18.55 4.20 -26.94
N ASP A 506 19.25 5.21 -27.43
CA ASP A 506 20.59 5.58 -26.91
C ASP A 506 20.45 6.12 -25.46
N THR A 507 21.05 5.47 -24.46
CA THR A 507 20.92 5.80 -23.01
C THR A 507 22.09 6.63 -22.43
N THR A 508 23.05 7.04 -23.26
CA THR A 508 24.25 7.76 -22.82
C THR A 508 24.66 8.89 -23.78
N PHE A 509 25.34 9.91 -23.25
CA PHE A 509 25.88 11.02 -24.04
C PHE A 509 27.17 11.60 -23.42
N TYR A 510 28.18 11.89 -24.24
CA TYR A 510 29.49 12.40 -23.76
C TYR A 510 29.73 13.87 -24.13
N HIS A 511 29.75 14.75 -23.13
CA HIS A 511 30.07 16.17 -23.28
C HIS A 511 31.56 16.45 -23.08
N SER A 512 32.35 16.30 -24.16
CA SER A 512 33.79 16.56 -24.19
C SER A 512 34.26 18.00 -23.86
N GLY A 513 33.36 18.99 -23.90
CA GLY A 513 33.67 20.42 -23.78
C GLY A 513 33.21 21.07 -22.46
N SER A 514 33.00 20.28 -21.40
CA SER A 514 32.36 20.77 -20.18
C SER A 514 33.27 21.56 -19.24
N ASP A 515 34.59 21.38 -19.27
CA ASP A 515 35.54 21.89 -18.25
C ASP A 515 35.09 21.56 -16.80
N ALA A 516 34.45 20.41 -16.59
CA ALA A 516 33.83 20.00 -15.33
C ALA A 516 34.85 19.72 -14.20
N ASN A 517 36.13 19.58 -14.56
CA ASN A 517 37.26 19.51 -13.65
C ASN A 517 37.66 20.87 -13.02
N THR A 518 37.14 22.00 -13.53
CA THR A 518 37.42 23.34 -12.99
C THR A 518 36.21 24.01 -12.33
N SER A 519 35.00 23.58 -12.68
CA SER A 519 33.75 24.21 -12.27
C SER A 519 32.56 23.27 -12.49
N LYS A 520 31.58 23.29 -11.59
CA LYS A 520 30.36 22.48 -11.72
C LYS A 520 29.64 22.74 -13.05
N SER A 521 29.09 21.68 -13.62
CA SER A 521 28.22 21.73 -14.81
C SER A 521 26.86 21.15 -14.44
N TYR A 522 25.80 21.80 -14.90
CA TYR A 522 24.41 21.43 -14.65
C TYR A 522 23.74 20.97 -15.94
N TYR A 523 22.94 19.91 -15.87
CA TYR A 523 22.26 19.33 -17.02
C TYR A 523 20.81 18.99 -16.71
N TYR A 524 19.94 19.13 -17.72
CA TYR A 524 18.61 18.51 -17.75
C TYR A 524 18.28 18.08 -19.18
N LEU A 525 17.32 17.17 -19.33
CA LEU A 525 16.78 16.69 -20.60
C LEU A 525 15.41 17.31 -20.85
N LEU A 526 15.11 17.69 -22.10
CA LEU A 526 13.78 18.12 -22.52
C LEU A 526 13.24 17.15 -23.56
N GLY A 527 12.10 16.51 -23.26
CA GLY A 527 11.39 15.64 -24.19
C GLY A 527 10.64 16.43 -25.26
N SER A 528 10.95 16.14 -26.52
CA SER A 528 10.08 16.46 -27.66
C SER A 528 9.38 15.18 -28.12
N VAL A 529 8.46 14.68 -27.28
CA VAL A 529 7.67 13.48 -27.55
C VAL A 529 6.37 13.89 -28.24
N THR A 530 6.10 13.32 -29.43
CA THR A 530 4.87 13.63 -30.18
C THR A 530 3.89 12.48 -30.30
N CYS A 531 4.25 11.24 -29.95
CA CYS A 531 3.40 10.05 -30.08
C CYS A 531 2.67 9.96 -31.44
N GLY A 532 3.39 10.23 -32.54
CA GLY A 532 2.82 10.30 -33.90
C GLY A 532 1.92 11.50 -34.25
N THR A 533 1.47 12.32 -33.28
CA THR A 533 0.44 13.37 -33.48
C THR A 533 0.82 14.54 -34.40
N ASN A 534 2.10 14.71 -34.76
CA ASN A 534 2.64 15.80 -35.60
C ASN A 534 2.41 17.24 -35.12
N ILE A 535 1.76 17.48 -33.97
CA ILE A 535 1.43 18.82 -33.47
C ILE A 535 2.61 19.41 -32.68
N GLY A 536 3.59 19.94 -33.41
CA GLY A 536 4.60 20.83 -32.85
C GLY A 536 4.09 22.28 -32.78
N GLY A 537 3.72 22.76 -31.59
CA GLY A 537 3.35 24.17 -31.41
C GLY A 537 2.63 24.59 -30.13
N GLY A 538 2.07 23.65 -29.36
CA GLY A 538 1.49 23.95 -28.03
C GLY A 538 2.57 24.17 -26.97
N SER A 539 2.36 25.11 -26.05
CA SER A 539 3.33 25.48 -25.00
C SER A 539 3.35 24.56 -23.78
N ASP A 540 2.38 23.64 -23.67
CA ASP A 540 2.00 23.06 -22.39
C ASP A 540 2.55 21.63 -22.18
N SER A 541 3.31 21.12 -23.15
CA SER A 541 3.85 19.74 -23.19
C SER A 541 5.37 19.64 -22.96
N LEU A 542 5.98 20.62 -22.30
CA LEU A 542 7.43 20.66 -22.06
C LEU A 542 7.83 19.74 -20.89
N LEU A 543 7.90 18.44 -21.14
CA LEU A 543 8.38 17.44 -20.18
C LEU A 543 9.90 17.52 -20.01
N TYR A 544 10.36 18.06 -18.88
CA TYR A 544 11.77 18.13 -18.50
C TYR A 544 12.15 17.07 -17.46
N SER A 545 13.38 16.57 -17.49
CA SER A 545 13.96 15.82 -16.36
C SER A 545 14.28 16.76 -15.20
N ASP A 546 14.60 16.20 -14.03
CA ASP A 546 15.26 16.98 -12.98
C ASP A 546 16.67 17.44 -13.40
N THR A 547 17.25 18.38 -12.66
CA THR A 547 18.49 19.08 -12.99
C THR A 547 19.67 18.59 -12.14
N LEU A 548 20.52 17.73 -12.71
CA LEU A 548 21.70 17.21 -12.02
C LEU A 548 22.94 18.10 -12.17
N SER A 549 23.78 18.13 -11.13
CA SER A 549 25.10 18.79 -11.08
C SER A 549 26.23 17.76 -11.12
N THR A 550 27.34 18.09 -11.78
CA THR A 550 28.60 17.34 -11.61
C THR A 550 29.17 17.52 -10.19
N ILE A 551 30.01 16.55 -9.79
CA ILE A 551 30.78 16.57 -8.54
C ILE A 551 32.18 17.16 -8.82
N LEU A 552 32.59 18.15 -8.01
CA LEU A 552 33.90 18.79 -8.09
C LEU A 552 34.71 18.51 -6.82
N MET A 553 35.86 17.85 -6.94
CA MET A 553 36.77 17.51 -5.83
C MET A 553 37.87 18.56 -5.66
N HIS A 554 38.23 18.87 -4.41
CA HIS A 554 39.23 19.87 -4.06
C HIS A 554 40.13 19.41 -2.91
N SER A 555 41.45 19.48 -3.08
CA SER A 555 42.43 19.17 -2.01
C SER A 555 43.42 20.31 -1.73
N THR A 556 43.90 20.40 -0.48
CA THR A 556 44.85 21.44 -0.03
C THR A 556 45.87 20.94 1.00
N ALA A 557 47.13 21.36 0.86
CA ALA A 557 48.20 21.07 1.81
C ALA A 557 48.13 21.92 3.09
N ILE A 558 48.41 21.30 4.24
CA ILE A 558 48.57 21.98 5.54
C ILE A 558 49.91 21.56 6.22
N ASN A 559 50.14 22.02 7.45
CA ASN A 559 51.27 21.61 8.30
C ASN A 559 52.69 21.76 7.70
N MET A 560 52.90 22.74 6.81
CA MET A 560 54.15 22.97 6.05
C MET A 560 54.51 21.89 5.00
N GLY A 561 53.54 21.07 4.58
CA GLY A 561 53.79 19.97 3.65
C GLY A 561 54.09 18.66 4.38
N ILE A 562 53.21 18.27 5.30
CA ILE A 562 53.14 16.91 5.87
C ILE A 562 51.72 16.29 5.84
N THR A 563 50.67 17.10 5.59
CA THR A 563 49.24 16.71 5.68
C THR A 563 48.39 17.40 4.59
N ALA A 564 47.21 16.87 4.25
CA ALA A 564 46.25 17.43 3.30
C ALA A 564 44.76 17.28 3.71
N ASP A 565 43.92 18.23 3.26
CA ASP A 565 42.44 18.27 3.41
C ASP A 565 41.73 17.99 2.07
N LEU A 566 40.52 17.42 2.08
CA LEU A 566 39.70 17.00 0.92
C LEU A 566 38.22 17.46 1.04
N ASN A 567 37.58 17.96 -0.02
CA ASN A 567 36.17 18.44 -0.04
C ASN A 567 35.46 18.21 -1.41
N TRP A 568 34.15 17.93 -1.42
CA TRP A 568 33.32 17.84 -2.67
C TRP A 568 31.87 18.36 -2.54
N ASN A 569 30.95 17.94 -3.42
CA ASN A 569 29.54 18.38 -3.44
C ASN A 569 28.56 17.29 -3.94
N PRO A 570 27.27 17.36 -3.57
CA PRO A 570 26.25 16.43 -4.08
C PRO A 570 25.83 16.73 -5.53
N THR A 571 25.20 15.75 -6.16
CA THR A 571 24.66 15.79 -7.53
C THR A 571 23.31 16.49 -7.61
N HIS A 572 22.42 16.25 -6.64
CA HIS A 572 21.14 16.95 -6.45
C HIS A 572 20.88 17.17 -4.94
N ASN A 573 19.86 17.97 -4.58
CA ASN A 573 19.47 18.16 -3.18
C ASN A 573 17.95 18.36 -3.04
N PRO A 574 17.18 17.39 -2.48
CA PRO A 574 17.64 16.08 -2.01
C PRO A 574 18.27 15.23 -3.13
N LEU A 575 19.03 14.19 -2.78
CA LEU A 575 19.49 13.21 -3.77
C LEU A 575 18.27 12.59 -4.49
N ILE A 576 18.43 12.22 -5.75
CA ILE A 576 17.33 11.60 -6.51
C ILE A 576 16.98 10.23 -5.91
N PRO A 577 15.70 9.80 -5.87
CA PRO A 577 15.28 8.58 -5.15
C PRO A 577 15.89 7.25 -5.64
N SER A 578 16.65 7.26 -6.74
CA SER A 578 17.35 6.10 -7.29
C SER A 578 18.82 5.99 -6.88
N SER A 579 19.42 7.05 -6.33
CA SER A 579 20.84 7.11 -5.99
C SER A 579 21.15 6.60 -4.58
N SER A 580 22.39 6.15 -4.38
CA SER A 580 22.96 5.81 -3.06
C SER A 580 22.89 6.99 -2.08
N THR A 581 22.95 6.72 -0.78
CA THR A 581 23.09 7.72 0.30
C THR A 581 24.54 8.15 0.53
N ASP A 582 25.51 7.32 0.15
CA ASP A 582 26.92 7.43 0.55
C ASP A 582 27.87 7.59 -0.65
N TYR A 583 29.01 8.25 -0.40
CA TYR A 583 30.11 8.47 -1.34
C TYR A 583 31.31 7.57 -1.05
N ASP A 584 31.86 6.97 -2.10
CA ASP A 584 33.16 6.28 -2.07
C ASP A 584 34.28 7.31 -2.29
N VAL A 585 35.29 7.35 -1.41
CA VAL A 585 36.41 8.31 -1.47
C VAL A 585 37.70 7.61 -1.84
N HIS A 586 38.38 8.06 -2.91
CA HIS A 586 39.57 7.42 -3.47
C HIS A 586 40.85 8.25 -3.32
N TYR A 587 41.99 7.58 -3.15
CA TYR A 587 43.32 8.16 -3.25
C TYR A 587 44.27 7.32 -4.12
N ILE A 588 45.24 7.98 -4.77
CA ILE A 588 46.26 7.35 -5.63
C ILE A 588 47.65 7.70 -5.09
N ASN A 589 48.48 6.69 -4.86
CA ASN A 589 49.79 6.81 -4.21
C ASN A 589 50.98 7.03 -5.17
N ALA A 590 52.19 7.21 -4.61
CA ALA A 590 53.44 7.43 -5.36
C ALA A 590 53.82 6.31 -6.33
N ASP A 591 53.32 5.09 -6.09
CA ASP A 591 53.57 3.90 -6.90
C ASP A 591 52.39 3.60 -7.85
N ASN A 592 51.48 4.57 -8.03
CA ASN A 592 50.30 4.57 -8.91
C ASN A 592 49.25 3.47 -8.55
N ILE A 593 49.05 3.21 -7.27
CA ILE A 593 47.99 2.33 -6.76
C ILE A 593 46.81 3.19 -6.32
N ASP A 594 45.61 2.87 -6.79
CA ASP A 594 44.32 3.44 -6.39
C ASP A 594 43.74 2.64 -5.22
N ALA A 595 43.24 3.32 -4.18
CA ALA A 595 42.63 2.71 -3.00
C ALA A 595 41.54 3.60 -2.41
N ILE A 596 40.50 2.97 -1.86
CA ILE A 596 39.45 3.65 -1.09
C ILE A 596 40.04 4.11 0.26
N LEU A 597 39.86 5.38 0.58
CA LEU A 597 40.24 6.04 1.83
C LEU A 597 39.11 5.93 2.88
N SER A 598 37.86 6.07 2.44
CA SER A 598 36.66 6.07 3.29
C SER A 598 35.39 5.90 2.44
N VAL A 599 34.30 5.44 3.06
CA VAL A 599 32.93 5.47 2.51
C VAL A 599 32.04 6.20 3.50
N GLN A 600 31.30 7.23 3.07
CA GLN A 600 30.60 8.15 3.97
C GLN A 600 29.56 9.05 3.26
N PRO A 601 28.53 9.55 3.96
CA PRO A 601 27.57 10.52 3.40
C PRO A 601 28.11 11.97 3.44
N ASP A 602 29.08 12.24 4.32
CA ASP A 602 29.69 13.57 4.50
C ASP A 602 30.67 13.91 3.36
N THR A 603 30.78 15.20 3.01
CA THR A 603 31.54 15.67 1.83
C THR A 603 32.98 16.14 2.11
N PHE A 604 33.67 15.54 3.09
CA PHE A 604 34.98 16.01 3.62
C PHE A 604 35.91 14.89 4.19
N ALA A 605 37.24 14.97 3.99
CA ALA A 605 38.25 14.00 4.52
C ALA A 605 39.72 14.58 4.62
N GLN A 606 40.71 13.82 5.13
CA GLN A 606 42.14 14.25 5.34
C GLN A 606 43.21 13.11 5.17
N MET A 607 44.51 13.43 5.01
CA MET A 607 45.65 12.46 4.84
C MET A 607 47.06 13.02 5.21
N ASP A 608 48.02 12.19 5.68
CA ASP A 608 49.45 12.50 5.98
C ASP A 608 50.47 11.88 4.98
N GLY A 609 51.80 12.11 5.15
CA GLY A 609 52.86 11.75 4.17
C GLY A 609 54.08 10.93 4.64
N ASP A 610 54.69 10.14 3.73
CA ASP A 610 55.59 9.00 4.05
C ASP A 610 57.04 9.00 3.49
N ARG A 611 57.36 9.80 2.47
CA ARG A 611 58.66 9.79 1.75
C ARG A 611 59.22 11.19 1.50
N CYS A 612 60.53 11.27 1.23
CA CYS A 612 61.15 12.49 0.72
C CYS A 612 60.72 12.79 -0.73
N ASP A 613 59.93 13.86 -0.90
CA ASP A 613 59.60 14.56 -2.15
C ASP A 613 58.74 13.78 -3.19
N TYR A 614 57.43 13.61 -2.92
CA TYR A 614 56.46 13.00 -3.84
C TYR A 614 55.06 13.67 -3.82
N ILE A 615 54.17 13.31 -4.78
CA ILE A 615 52.83 13.89 -5.00
C ILE A 615 51.73 12.79 -5.19
N PRO A 616 50.68 12.69 -4.36
CA PRO A 616 49.52 11.79 -4.54
C PRO A 616 48.29 12.46 -5.21
N GLN A 617 47.23 11.69 -5.52
CA GLN A 617 45.97 12.20 -6.12
C GLN A 617 44.67 11.71 -5.42
N PHE A 618 43.51 12.35 -5.64
CA PHE A 618 42.21 12.03 -4.98
C PHE A 618 40.95 12.25 -5.84
N TYR A 619 39.87 11.47 -5.68
CA TYR A 619 38.51 11.66 -6.27
C TYR A 619 37.37 10.99 -5.45
N VAL A 620 36.09 11.13 -5.84
CA VAL A 620 34.93 10.42 -5.23
C VAL A 620 33.91 9.88 -6.26
N GLU A 621 33.10 8.90 -5.86
CA GLU A 621 32.00 8.27 -6.63
C GLU A 621 30.70 8.09 -5.83
N ILE A 622 29.55 7.96 -6.52
CA ILE A 622 28.23 7.64 -5.94
C ILE A 622 27.36 6.80 -6.92
N PRO A 623 26.92 5.58 -6.56
CA PRO A 623 26.10 4.72 -7.43
C PRO A 623 24.60 5.09 -7.54
N ASP A 624 23.93 4.55 -8.56
CA ASP A 624 22.47 4.61 -8.77
C ASP A 624 21.88 3.23 -9.13
N ILE A 625 20.62 2.97 -8.75
CA ILE A 625 19.90 1.71 -8.99
C ILE A 625 19.77 1.35 -10.48
N SER A 626 19.89 2.33 -11.40
CA SER A 626 19.95 2.07 -12.84
C SER A 626 21.28 1.43 -13.29
N GLY A 627 22.22 1.19 -12.37
CA GLY A 627 23.54 0.61 -12.66
C GLY A 627 24.56 1.60 -13.21
N CYS A 628 24.26 2.91 -13.18
CA CYS A 628 25.25 3.96 -13.46
C CYS A 628 25.90 4.47 -12.17
N VAL A 629 27.00 5.22 -12.31
CA VAL A 629 27.74 5.83 -11.20
C VAL A 629 28.07 7.27 -11.58
N SER A 630 27.89 8.21 -10.66
CA SER A 630 28.38 9.59 -10.82
C SER A 630 29.76 9.73 -10.20
N LYS A 631 30.69 10.41 -10.90
CA LYS A 631 32.13 10.46 -10.57
C LYS A 631 32.65 11.91 -10.57
N SER A 632 33.56 12.24 -9.65
CA SER A 632 34.16 13.58 -9.54
C SER A 632 35.42 13.81 -10.38
N SER A 633 35.87 15.07 -10.42
CA SER A 633 37.24 15.45 -10.80
C SER A 633 38.33 14.98 -9.82
N ILE A 634 39.62 15.26 -10.14
CA ILE A 634 40.82 14.77 -9.43
C ILE A 634 41.71 15.93 -8.88
N SER A 635 42.45 15.76 -7.75
CA SER A 635 43.26 16.81 -7.02
C SER A 635 44.60 16.28 -6.35
N SER A 636 45.61 17.07 -5.86
CA SER A 636 47.00 16.60 -5.42
C SER A 636 47.94 17.48 -4.47
N VAL A 637 49.05 16.96 -3.81
CA VAL A 637 49.92 17.58 -2.68
C VAL A 637 51.48 17.19 -2.59
N ASN A 638 52.38 17.58 -1.61
CA ASN A 638 53.90 17.33 -1.54
C ASN A 638 54.64 17.35 -0.12
N LEU A 639 55.83 16.66 0.13
CA LEU A 639 56.42 16.20 1.48
C LEU A 639 58.02 16.04 1.66
N LEU A 640 58.69 15.97 2.88
CA LEU A 640 60.22 15.82 3.16
C LEU A 640 60.77 15.40 4.63
N ASP A 641 61.99 14.78 4.85
CA ASP A 641 62.76 14.58 6.17
C ASP A 641 64.32 14.16 6.18
N THR A 642 65.12 14.16 7.33
CA THR A 642 66.53 13.60 7.61
C THR A 642 67.03 13.46 9.12
N LEU A 643 67.99 12.55 9.54
CA LEU A 643 68.55 12.42 10.97
C LEU A 643 70.08 12.03 11.28
N SER A 644 70.45 11.23 12.35
CA SER A 644 71.82 11.00 12.98
C SER A 644 72.03 9.89 14.12
N PRO A 645 73.26 9.34 14.43
CA PRO A 645 73.58 7.99 15.06
C PRO A 645 73.77 7.67 16.60
N VAL A 646 73.83 6.35 17.01
CA VAL A 646 73.62 5.82 18.42
C VAL A 646 74.41 4.53 18.89
N THR A 647 74.33 4.14 20.19
CA THR A 647 74.72 2.81 20.78
C THR A 647 73.63 1.76 20.53
N PRO A 648 73.92 0.48 20.21
CA PRO A 648 72.88 -0.53 20.08
C PRO A 648 72.31 -0.89 21.45
N ILE A 649 70.99 -0.84 21.54
CA ILE A 649 70.21 -1.39 22.64
C ILE A 649 69.78 -2.78 22.15
N ILE A 650 69.96 -3.84 22.96
CA ILE A 650 69.30 -5.11 22.64
C ILE A 650 67.82 -4.90 22.89
N GLU A 651 67.03 -5.21 21.88
CA GLU A 651 65.58 -5.15 21.96
C GLU A 651 65.15 -6.42 22.67
N ASP A 652 65.44 -7.57 22.07
CA ASP A 652 64.96 -8.84 22.57
C ASP A 652 65.95 -9.99 22.46
N ILE A 653 65.61 -11.09 23.13
CA ILE A 653 66.18 -12.43 22.90
C ILE A 653 65.01 -13.40 22.67
N SER A 654 64.42 -13.34 21.49
CA SER A 654 63.33 -14.23 21.07
C SER A 654 63.80 -15.66 20.81
N VAL A 655 62.85 -16.60 20.71
CA VAL A 655 63.08 -17.96 20.25
C VAL A 655 62.30 -18.18 18.95
N ASP A 656 62.97 -18.66 17.90
CA ASP A 656 62.32 -18.92 16.62
C ASP A 656 61.47 -20.21 16.62
N VAL A 657 60.70 -20.39 15.54
CA VAL A 657 59.87 -21.59 15.28
C VAL A 657 60.66 -22.92 15.19
N ASN A 658 62.00 -22.88 15.16
CA ASN A 658 62.89 -24.04 15.20
C ASN A 658 63.49 -24.28 16.60
N GLY A 659 63.07 -23.51 17.61
CA GLY A 659 63.60 -23.58 18.98
C GLY A 659 64.95 -22.88 19.17
N LYS A 660 65.26 -21.86 18.37
CA LYS A 660 66.57 -21.17 18.35
C LYS A 660 66.50 -19.74 18.83
N SER A 661 67.28 -19.43 19.87
CA SER A 661 67.51 -18.06 20.34
C SER A 661 67.93 -17.14 19.19
N VAL A 662 67.15 -16.09 18.96
CA VAL A 662 67.45 -14.97 18.06
C VAL A 662 67.74 -13.76 18.96
N VAL A 663 68.83 -13.06 18.67
CA VAL A 663 69.22 -11.82 19.35
C VAL A 663 68.87 -10.67 18.43
N SER A 664 68.03 -9.72 18.85
CA SER A 664 67.77 -8.50 18.06
C SER A 664 68.19 -7.24 18.81
N TRP A 665 68.46 -6.18 18.06
CA TRP A 665 68.92 -4.90 18.60
C TRP A 665 68.40 -3.76 17.74
N SER A 666 68.19 -2.59 18.35
CA SER A 666 67.68 -1.44 17.64
C SER A 666 68.65 -1.09 16.53
N VAL A 667 68.11 -0.84 15.33
CA VAL A 667 68.87 -0.17 14.28
C VAL A 667 69.38 1.14 14.87
N SER A 668 70.67 1.14 15.22
CA SER A 668 71.32 2.37 15.64
C SER A 668 71.25 3.26 14.41
N ALA A 669 70.58 4.40 14.52
CA ALA A 669 70.43 5.32 13.41
C ALA A 669 71.82 5.54 12.75
N ASP A 670 71.86 5.63 11.42
CA ASP A 670 73.08 5.91 10.65
C ASP A 670 74.27 5.00 11.02
N SER A 671 73.99 3.73 11.34
CA SER A 671 74.98 2.65 11.52
C SER A 671 74.93 1.64 10.38
N ASP A 672 75.89 0.72 10.29
CA ASP A 672 76.02 -0.20 9.16
C ASP A 672 76.63 -1.60 9.46
N PHE A 673 77.04 -1.92 10.70
CA PHE A 673 77.60 -3.23 11.05
C PHE A 673 77.47 -3.54 12.55
N TYR A 674 77.42 -4.82 12.93
CA TYR A 674 77.21 -5.27 14.33
C TYR A 674 78.06 -6.52 14.73
N ILE A 675 78.19 -6.83 16.02
CA ILE A 675 78.94 -7.99 16.56
C ILE A 675 78.20 -8.61 17.78
N VAL A 676 78.10 -9.95 17.87
CA VAL A 676 77.24 -10.68 18.83
C VAL A 676 78.01 -11.69 19.71
N TYR A 677 77.56 -11.90 20.96
CA TYR A 677 78.18 -12.79 21.96
C TYR A 677 77.14 -13.57 22.81
N ILE A 678 77.51 -14.75 23.32
CA ILE A 678 76.72 -15.60 24.25
C ILE A 678 77.53 -15.97 25.51
N GLN A 679 76.85 -16.30 26.60
CA GLN A 679 77.44 -16.78 27.87
C GLN A 679 77.35 -18.32 28.04
N ASP A 680 78.39 -18.96 28.56
CA ASP A 680 78.39 -20.41 28.87
C ASP A 680 77.95 -20.73 30.32
N ASN A 681 77.74 -22.03 30.61
CA ASN A 681 77.35 -22.54 31.94
C ASN A 681 78.38 -22.28 33.07
N ASN A 682 79.57 -21.76 32.75
CA ASN A 682 80.59 -21.33 33.71
C ASN A 682 80.67 -19.79 33.83
N GLY A 683 79.83 -19.05 33.11
CA GLY A 683 79.76 -17.58 33.08
C GLY A 683 80.67 -16.90 32.05
N ALA A 684 81.35 -17.65 31.18
CA ALA A 684 82.33 -17.13 30.22
C ALA A 684 81.68 -16.65 28.90
N TRP A 685 82.21 -15.57 28.33
CA TRP A 685 81.70 -14.97 27.08
C TRP A 685 82.37 -15.55 25.83
N ILE A 686 81.56 -15.96 24.87
CA ILE A 686 81.97 -16.52 23.57
C ILE A 686 81.48 -15.59 22.46
N THR A 687 82.35 -15.23 21.52
CA THR A 687 81.98 -14.49 20.29
C THR A 687 81.24 -15.42 19.34
N LEU A 688 80.11 -14.97 18.79
CA LEU A 688 79.37 -15.72 17.79
C LEU A 688 79.69 -15.24 16.37
N ASP A 689 79.36 -13.99 16.00
CA ASP A 689 79.56 -13.51 14.62
C ASP A 689 79.64 -11.97 14.49
N THR A 690 79.79 -11.49 13.26
CA THR A 690 79.78 -10.08 12.83
C THR A 690 78.83 -9.88 11.65
N VAL A 691 77.93 -8.89 11.75
CA VAL A 691 76.73 -8.71 10.93
C VAL A 691 76.77 -7.38 10.17
N LEU A 692 76.05 -7.26 9.04
CA LEU A 692 76.02 -6.11 8.12
C LEU A 692 74.83 -5.15 8.40
N PHE A 693 74.75 -4.03 7.67
CA PHE A 693 73.59 -3.14 7.72
C PHE A 693 72.36 -3.81 7.12
N GLY A 694 71.17 -3.37 7.53
CA GLY A 694 69.90 -3.97 7.11
C GLY A 694 69.58 -5.30 7.77
N THR A 695 70.46 -5.89 8.58
CA THR A 695 70.13 -7.01 9.47
C THR A 695 70.49 -6.66 10.91
N ASN A 696 69.46 -6.40 11.70
CA ASN A 696 69.54 -6.01 13.10
C ASN A 696 69.29 -7.18 14.07
N SER A 697 69.46 -8.41 13.59
CA SER A 697 69.23 -9.64 14.36
C SER A 697 70.24 -10.74 14.03
N TYR A 698 70.35 -11.74 14.91
CA TYR A 698 71.24 -12.90 14.76
C TYR A 698 70.67 -14.18 15.41
N GLN A 699 70.55 -15.26 14.62
CA GLN A 699 70.04 -16.56 15.05
C GLN A 699 71.17 -17.50 15.54
N PHE A 700 71.07 -18.00 16.78
CA PHE A 700 72.05 -18.95 17.33
C PHE A 700 71.68 -20.41 17.03
N VAL A 701 72.24 -20.95 15.96
CA VAL A 701 71.99 -22.32 15.43
C VAL A 701 72.10 -23.44 16.48
N ASN A 702 72.99 -23.30 17.47
CA ASN A 702 73.22 -24.31 18.52
C ASN A 702 72.44 -24.07 19.83
N SER A 703 71.41 -23.21 19.80
CA SER A 703 70.50 -22.94 20.93
C SER A 703 69.78 -24.18 21.46
N ASN A 704 69.50 -24.15 22.76
CA ASN A 704 68.72 -25.11 23.55
C ASN A 704 67.48 -24.45 24.21
N ALA A 705 67.02 -23.30 23.69
CA ALA A 705 65.95 -22.49 24.27
C ALA A 705 64.63 -23.24 24.59
N THR A 706 64.34 -24.35 23.91
CA THR A 706 63.18 -25.22 24.17
C THR A 706 63.30 -26.10 25.41
N ILE A 707 64.38 -26.01 26.18
CA ILE A 707 64.56 -26.70 27.48
C ILE A 707 65.15 -25.81 28.59
N ASN A 708 65.74 -24.66 28.28
CA ASN A 708 66.21 -23.67 29.26
C ASN A 708 66.49 -22.29 28.63
N SER A 709 66.46 -21.23 29.45
CA SER A 709 66.87 -19.86 29.07
C SER A 709 68.38 -19.73 28.77
N GLU A 710 68.78 -18.82 27.86
CA GLU A 710 70.16 -18.54 27.39
C GLU A 710 70.47 -17.01 27.38
N ASN A 711 71.74 -16.58 27.56
CA ASN A 711 72.13 -15.15 27.76
C ASN A 711 73.09 -14.55 26.69
N PHE A 712 72.88 -13.30 26.26
CA PHE A 712 73.62 -12.64 25.13
C PHE A 712 74.01 -11.15 25.34
N THR A 713 74.86 -10.58 24.45
CA THR A 713 75.23 -9.13 24.37
C THR A 713 75.75 -8.72 22.95
N VAL A 714 75.61 -7.45 22.52
CA VAL A 714 75.81 -6.93 21.13
C VAL A 714 76.63 -5.62 21.05
N ARG A 715 77.16 -5.21 19.88
CA ARG A 715 77.92 -3.95 19.61
C ARG A 715 77.81 -3.44 18.14
N ALA A 716 77.85 -2.12 17.88
CA ALA A 716 77.66 -1.49 16.55
C ALA A 716 78.84 -0.67 15.96
N LEU A 717 78.78 -0.43 14.64
CA LEU A 717 79.71 0.28 13.73
C LEU A 717 78.94 0.91 12.53
N ASP A 718 79.41 2.00 11.90
CA ASP A 718 78.85 2.60 10.66
C ASP A 718 79.78 2.50 9.41
N SER A 719 79.25 2.77 8.21
CA SER A 719 79.95 2.67 6.91
C SER A 719 80.78 3.90 6.56
N CYS A 720 80.62 4.99 7.31
CA CYS A 720 81.60 6.07 7.40
C CYS A 720 82.77 5.74 8.36
N GLY A 721 82.63 4.70 9.20
CA GLY A 721 83.63 4.10 10.08
C GLY A 721 83.46 4.27 11.60
N ASN A 722 82.37 4.84 12.12
CA ASN A 722 82.25 5.16 13.57
C ASN A 722 81.73 3.98 14.42
N THR A 723 82.15 3.84 15.70
CA THR A 723 81.77 2.70 16.57
C THR A 723 81.38 3.08 18.00
N ARG A 724 80.67 2.17 18.70
CA ARG A 724 80.24 2.38 20.09
C ARG A 724 80.61 1.22 21.03
N VAL A 725 80.03 1.19 22.24
CA VAL A 725 80.27 0.18 23.30
C VAL A 725 79.38 -1.05 23.12
N ARG A 726 79.51 -2.07 23.99
CA ARG A 726 78.55 -3.19 24.04
C ARG A 726 77.25 -2.79 24.75
N SER A 727 76.17 -3.50 24.45
CA SER A 727 74.91 -3.50 25.19
C SER A 727 75.04 -4.14 26.57
N GLU A 728 73.98 -4.03 27.37
CA GLU A 728 73.76 -4.87 28.56
C GLU A 728 73.49 -6.34 28.18
N ILE A 729 73.24 -7.19 29.18
CA ILE A 729 73.08 -8.65 29.07
C ILE A 729 71.59 -9.02 29.13
N HIS A 730 71.07 -9.74 28.15
CA HIS A 730 69.65 -10.14 28.08
C HIS A 730 69.50 -11.67 27.99
N ASN A 731 68.31 -12.22 28.28
CA ASN A 731 68.02 -13.67 28.31
C ASN A 731 66.77 -14.09 27.51
N SER A 732 66.67 -15.37 27.10
CA SER A 732 65.48 -15.92 26.42
C SER A 732 64.38 -16.43 27.38
N ILE A 733 63.17 -16.67 26.86
CA ILE A 733 62.00 -17.14 27.64
C ILE A 733 61.68 -18.61 27.34
N TYR A 734 61.32 -19.36 28.39
CA TYR A 734 60.90 -20.75 28.35
C TYR A 734 59.50 -20.94 28.98
N LEU A 735 58.61 -21.71 28.32
CA LEU A 735 57.14 -21.79 28.55
C LEU A 735 56.61 -23.25 28.62
N VAL A 736 55.62 -23.52 29.48
CA VAL A 736 54.94 -24.84 29.68
C VAL A 736 53.45 -24.74 30.07
N GLN A 737 52.63 -25.81 29.88
CA GLN A 737 51.15 -25.83 30.07
C GLN A 737 50.55 -26.97 30.94
N LEU A 738 49.26 -26.83 31.30
CA LEU A 738 48.35 -27.78 32.01
C LEU A 738 46.87 -27.46 31.66
N VAL A 739 45.92 -28.42 31.65
CA VAL A 739 44.53 -28.26 31.12
C VAL A 739 43.43 -28.68 32.12
N ASP A 740 42.27 -28.02 32.10
CA ASP A 740 41.00 -28.42 32.78
C ASP A 740 39.79 -28.33 31.83
N GLU A 741 38.99 -29.40 31.76
CA GLU A 741 37.92 -29.57 30.76
C GLU A 741 36.57 -28.96 31.17
N CYS A 742 36.32 -28.69 32.46
CA CYS A 742 34.98 -28.31 32.95
C CYS A 742 34.76 -26.79 33.03
N ASP A 743 35.77 -26.03 33.45
CA ASP A 743 35.75 -24.56 33.38
C ASP A 743 36.22 -24.04 32.00
N HIS A 744 36.36 -24.95 31.01
CA HIS A 744 36.89 -24.66 29.67
C HIS A 744 38.22 -23.88 29.75
N SER A 745 39.30 -24.45 30.32
CA SER A 745 40.53 -23.67 30.58
C SER A 745 41.90 -24.40 30.50
N VAL A 746 42.98 -23.62 30.39
CA VAL A 746 44.39 -24.04 30.30
C VAL A 746 45.29 -23.12 31.13
N GLN A 747 46.06 -23.68 32.05
CA GLN A 747 47.07 -22.96 32.84
C GLN A 747 48.46 -23.01 32.17
N LEU A 748 49.12 -21.86 32.06
CA LEU A 748 50.41 -21.62 31.42
C LEU A 748 51.41 -21.01 32.41
N ASN A 749 52.72 -21.28 32.23
CA ASN A 749 53.81 -20.85 33.14
C ASN A 749 55.13 -20.61 32.37
N TRP A 750 55.89 -19.56 32.72
CA TRP A 750 57.18 -19.22 32.07
C TRP A 750 58.20 -18.53 33.02
N ASN A 751 59.35 -18.05 32.49
CA ASN A 751 60.37 -17.28 33.23
C ASN A 751 60.40 -15.78 32.88
N ASP A 752 60.86 -14.96 33.83
CA ASP A 752 61.04 -13.51 33.65
C ASP A 752 62.24 -13.16 32.74
N TYR A 753 62.22 -11.94 32.21
CA TYR A 753 63.22 -11.34 31.32
C TYR A 753 64.10 -10.32 32.06
N ILE A 754 65.37 -10.16 31.67
CA ILE A 754 66.36 -9.38 32.43
C ILE A 754 66.88 -8.12 31.71
N ASN A 755 67.24 -7.12 32.53
CA ASN A 755 68.02 -5.92 32.19
C ASN A 755 67.44 -4.94 31.15
N TRP A 756 66.16 -5.07 30.76
CA TRP A 756 65.44 -3.95 30.16
C TRP A 756 65.43 -2.71 31.07
N SER A 757 65.46 -1.52 30.44
CA SER A 757 65.42 -0.24 31.16
C SER A 757 64.05 -0.03 31.80
N GLY A 758 63.95 -0.28 33.11
CA GLY A 758 62.69 -0.29 33.87
C GLY A 758 62.16 -1.68 34.17
N GLY A 759 62.79 -2.74 33.65
CA GLY A 759 62.38 -4.13 33.79
C GLY A 759 61.29 -4.57 32.80
N THR A 760 60.86 -5.82 32.94
CA THR A 760 59.64 -6.35 32.30
C THR A 760 58.42 -5.63 32.86
N HIS A 761 57.56 -5.10 31.99
CA HIS A 761 56.27 -4.53 32.40
C HIS A 761 55.20 -5.62 32.47
N HIS A 762 55.17 -6.43 31.40
CA HIS A 762 54.16 -7.43 31.14
C HIS A 762 54.69 -8.50 30.19
N PHE A 763 53.88 -9.53 30.03
CA PHE A 763 54.02 -10.54 28.99
C PHE A 763 52.72 -10.59 28.20
N ASN A 764 52.79 -10.84 26.89
CA ASN A 764 51.65 -11.17 26.05
C ASN A 764 51.69 -12.66 25.74
N VAL A 765 50.64 -13.38 26.11
CA VAL A 765 50.49 -14.82 25.82
C VAL A 765 49.77 -14.96 24.49
N PHE A 766 50.48 -15.40 23.45
CA PHE A 766 49.97 -15.63 22.10
C PHE A 766 49.40 -17.05 21.99
N ILE A 767 48.18 -17.16 21.49
CA ILE A 767 47.34 -18.35 21.59
C ILE A 767 46.64 -18.55 20.23
N ASN A 768 47.21 -19.40 19.38
CA ASN A 768 46.64 -19.79 18.08
C ASN A 768 45.66 -20.96 18.26
N GLU A 769 44.35 -20.71 18.39
CA GLU A 769 43.31 -21.73 18.29
C GLU A 769 43.06 -22.09 16.82
N ILE A 770 43.28 -23.34 16.42
CA ILE A 770 43.07 -23.86 15.06
C ILE A 770 41.84 -24.76 15.05
N ASP A 771 40.76 -24.34 14.39
CA ASP A 771 39.47 -25.07 14.40
C ASP A 771 39.47 -26.41 13.62
N GLU A 772 38.37 -27.17 13.69
CA GLU A 772 38.23 -28.45 12.96
C GLU A 772 38.30 -28.31 11.42
N ASN A 773 38.17 -27.08 10.88
CA ASN A 773 38.31 -26.78 9.45
C ASN A 773 39.76 -26.35 9.08
N GLY A 774 40.62 -26.10 10.07
CA GLY A 774 42.00 -25.61 9.89
C GLY A 774 42.13 -24.09 9.88
N VAL A 775 41.14 -23.34 10.39
CA VAL A 775 41.15 -21.88 10.52
C VAL A 775 41.84 -21.49 11.82
N VAL A 776 42.85 -20.62 11.75
CA VAL A 776 43.64 -20.16 12.90
C VAL A 776 43.10 -18.84 13.45
N ILE A 777 42.78 -18.82 14.74
CA ILE A 777 42.34 -17.68 15.53
C ILE A 777 43.45 -17.38 16.55
N SER A 778 44.16 -16.27 16.39
CA SER A 778 45.25 -15.87 17.30
C SER A 778 44.77 -14.84 18.33
N ASP A 779 44.74 -15.22 19.60
CA ASP A 779 44.53 -14.32 20.75
C ASP A 779 45.86 -13.95 21.45
N VAL A 780 45.89 -12.83 22.19
CA VAL A 780 47.10 -12.22 22.75
C VAL A 780 46.83 -11.59 24.12
N ILE A 781 47.10 -12.31 25.21
CA ILE A 781 46.72 -11.87 26.56
C ILE A 781 47.86 -11.20 27.35
N THR A 782 47.67 -9.93 27.71
CA THR A 782 48.59 -9.14 28.54
C THR A 782 48.53 -9.48 30.03
N VAL A 783 49.64 -10.01 30.58
CA VAL A 783 49.84 -10.39 31.99
C VAL A 783 50.91 -9.52 32.63
N THR A 784 50.56 -8.72 33.64
CA THR A 784 51.50 -7.85 34.37
C THR A 784 51.93 -8.45 35.72
N ASN A 785 53.21 -8.32 36.08
CA ASN A 785 53.78 -8.74 37.38
C ASN A 785 53.61 -10.23 37.76
N ALA A 786 53.27 -11.10 36.80
CA ALA A 786 53.17 -12.55 36.98
C ALA A 786 53.80 -13.27 35.79
N THR A 787 54.20 -14.54 35.98
CA THR A 787 54.80 -15.40 34.95
C THR A 787 53.96 -16.68 34.75
N GLU A 788 52.65 -16.55 34.92
CA GLU A 788 51.64 -17.59 34.81
C GLU A 788 50.34 -16.98 34.26
N TYR A 789 49.55 -17.76 33.51
CA TYR A 789 48.25 -17.33 32.96
C TYR A 789 47.24 -18.48 32.95
N LEU A 790 45.97 -18.20 33.20
CA LEU A 790 44.86 -19.12 32.98
C LEU A 790 44.07 -18.63 31.77
N LEU A 791 44.20 -19.33 30.65
CA LEU A 791 43.35 -19.17 29.47
C LEU A 791 42.02 -19.87 29.79
N ASP A 792 40.93 -19.13 29.93
CA ASP A 792 39.58 -19.65 30.16
C ASP A 792 38.62 -19.29 29.01
N GLY A 793 37.36 -19.75 29.10
CA GLY A 793 36.31 -19.35 28.16
C GLY A 793 36.39 -19.95 26.75
N LEU A 794 37.23 -20.97 26.54
CA LEU A 794 37.42 -21.69 25.27
C LEU A 794 36.06 -22.13 24.65
N THR A 795 35.90 -22.07 23.32
CA THR A 795 34.58 -22.27 22.66
C THR A 795 34.46 -23.43 21.67
N SER A 796 35.55 -24.02 21.21
CA SER A 796 35.53 -24.91 20.02
C SER A 796 36.38 -26.17 20.17
N SER A 797 36.25 -27.07 19.19
CA SER A 797 37.13 -28.23 19.03
C SER A 797 38.29 -27.87 18.12
N SER A 798 39.50 -27.82 18.70
CA SER A 798 40.60 -27.02 18.14
C SER A 798 41.99 -27.41 18.66
N GLN A 799 43.02 -27.08 17.88
CA GLN A 799 44.44 -27.26 18.18
C GLN A 799 45.08 -25.91 18.56
N TYR A 800 45.73 -25.83 19.71
CA TYR A 800 46.28 -24.62 20.30
C TYR A 800 47.81 -24.59 20.15
N GLU A 801 48.33 -23.67 19.31
CA GLU A 801 49.76 -23.32 19.32
C GLU A 801 49.99 -22.11 20.23
N ILE A 802 50.85 -22.20 21.25
CA ILE A 802 50.98 -21.15 22.27
C ILE A 802 52.44 -20.71 22.47
N TYR A 803 52.68 -19.40 22.50
CA TYR A 803 53.96 -18.80 22.90
C TYR A 803 53.75 -17.55 23.77
N VAL A 804 54.83 -17.02 24.36
CA VAL A 804 54.78 -15.83 25.22
C VAL A 804 55.82 -14.82 24.76
N GLU A 805 55.39 -13.58 24.57
CA GLU A 805 56.26 -12.43 24.38
C GLU A 805 56.41 -11.65 25.69
N ALA A 806 57.62 -11.43 26.21
CA ALA A 806 57.81 -10.41 27.25
C ALA A 806 57.89 -9.01 26.63
N TYR A 807 57.47 -8.00 27.38
CA TYR A 807 57.51 -6.58 27.00
C TYR A 807 58.20 -5.73 28.08
N ASN A 808 59.04 -4.79 27.67
CA ASN A 808 59.72 -3.83 28.55
C ASN A 808 58.78 -2.74 29.12
N PHE A 809 59.31 -1.90 30.02
CA PHE A 809 58.58 -0.84 30.74
C PHE A 809 57.69 0.07 29.86
N ASP A 810 58.17 0.41 28.66
CA ASP A 810 57.51 1.27 27.68
C ASP A 810 57.02 0.51 26.43
N ALA A 811 56.98 -0.82 26.49
CA ALA A 811 56.49 -1.73 25.43
C ALA A 811 57.19 -1.61 24.06
N SER A 812 58.35 -0.96 23.99
CA SER A 812 59.12 -0.79 22.75
C SER A 812 59.83 -2.07 22.26
N PHE A 813 60.05 -3.04 23.14
CA PHE A 813 60.86 -4.24 22.88
C PHE A 813 60.15 -5.51 23.34
N VAL A 814 60.29 -6.58 22.55
CA VAL A 814 59.37 -7.73 22.55
C VAL A 814 60.14 -9.04 22.39
N ALA A 815 60.12 -9.93 23.40
CA ALA A 815 60.93 -11.15 23.41
C ALA A 815 60.10 -12.43 23.44
N VAL A 816 60.13 -13.20 22.35
CA VAL A 816 59.31 -14.42 22.13
C VAL A 816 59.89 -15.66 22.85
N SER A 817 59.04 -16.51 23.43
CA SER A 817 59.39 -17.81 24.03
C SER A 817 59.43 -18.96 23.02
N ASN A 818 59.76 -20.17 23.47
CA ASN A 818 59.43 -21.37 22.69
C ASN A 818 57.91 -21.48 22.44
N LEU A 819 57.57 -22.13 21.33
CA LEU A 819 56.20 -22.54 20.98
C LEU A 819 55.81 -23.84 21.74
N LEU A 820 54.51 -23.98 21.99
CA LEU A 820 53.78 -25.18 22.43
C LEU A 820 52.72 -25.53 21.38
N ASP A 821 52.24 -26.79 21.34
CA ASP A 821 51.26 -27.29 20.35
C ASP A 821 50.47 -28.50 20.94
N PHE A 822 49.13 -28.44 21.02
CA PHE A 822 48.24 -29.45 21.65
C PHE A 822 46.73 -29.23 21.34
N ASN A 823 45.80 -30.18 21.58
CA ASN A 823 44.39 -30.11 21.13
C ASN A 823 43.33 -30.19 22.27
N ILE A 824 42.14 -29.60 22.06
CA ILE A 824 40.97 -29.49 22.98
C ILE A 824 39.63 -29.70 22.21
N SER A 825 38.48 -29.99 22.87
CA SER A 825 37.17 -30.25 22.21
C SER A 825 35.93 -29.77 23.00
N LEU A 826 35.12 -28.84 22.45
CA LEU A 826 34.11 -28.03 23.18
C LEU A 826 32.83 -27.68 22.35
N ALA A 827 31.89 -26.90 22.92
CA ALA A 827 30.50 -26.72 22.45
C ALA A 827 30.07 -25.27 22.08
N ALA A 828 29.11 -25.13 21.14
CA ALA A 828 28.80 -23.89 20.40
C ALA A 828 27.64 -23.01 20.94
N LYS A 829 27.65 -21.71 20.59
CA LYS A 829 26.70 -20.66 21.05
C LYS A 829 25.72 -20.20 19.93
N PRO A 830 24.52 -19.68 20.26
CA PRO A 830 23.54 -19.20 19.27
C PRO A 830 23.84 -17.78 18.75
N LYS A 831 23.36 -17.47 17.54
CA LYS A 831 23.60 -16.21 16.82
C LYS A 831 22.50 -15.15 16.93
N PHE A 832 21.23 -15.55 16.95
CA PHE A 832 20.10 -14.62 16.98
C PHE A 832 18.95 -15.13 17.86
N HIS A 833 18.18 -14.17 18.38
CA HIS A 833 17.05 -14.39 19.28
C HIS A 833 16.13 -13.16 19.24
N TYR A 834 14.98 -13.29 18.61
CA TYR A 834 14.01 -12.21 18.38
C TYR A 834 12.65 -12.55 19.00
N ILE A 835 11.99 -11.61 19.68
CA ILE A 835 10.61 -11.81 20.15
C ILE A 835 9.65 -11.34 19.05
N GLU A 836 8.98 -12.28 18.38
CA GLU A 836 8.03 -12.00 17.30
C GLU A 836 6.77 -11.30 17.81
N TYR A 837 6.27 -11.67 18.99
CA TYR A 837 5.15 -10.99 19.64
C TYR A 837 5.09 -11.28 21.14
N VAL A 838 4.53 -10.32 21.88
CA VAL A 838 3.95 -10.49 23.21
C VAL A 838 2.47 -10.09 23.10
N THR A 839 1.57 -11.05 23.14
CA THR A 839 0.14 -10.87 22.84
C THR A 839 -0.75 -11.33 24.00
N VAL A 840 -1.88 -10.67 24.24
CA VAL A 840 -2.88 -11.16 25.21
C VAL A 840 -3.86 -12.08 24.49
N ASN A 841 -3.93 -13.35 24.91
CA ASN A 841 -4.87 -14.31 24.34
C ASN A 841 -6.33 -13.91 24.70
N PRO A 842 -7.24 -13.78 23.73
CA PRO A 842 -8.59 -13.27 23.96
C PRO A 842 -9.53 -14.25 24.68
N ASP A 843 -9.27 -15.56 24.60
CA ASP A 843 -10.12 -16.60 25.22
C ASP A 843 -9.83 -16.79 26.71
N ASN A 844 -8.58 -16.61 27.14
CA ASN A 844 -8.12 -16.92 28.50
C ASN A 844 -7.50 -15.72 29.25
N GLY A 845 -7.12 -14.65 28.56
CA GLY A 845 -6.54 -13.43 29.14
C GLY A 845 -5.08 -13.55 29.60
N PHE A 846 -4.42 -14.68 29.32
CA PHE A 846 -2.99 -14.89 29.57
C PHE A 846 -2.13 -14.17 28.53
N ILE A 847 -0.84 -14.00 28.82
CA ILE A 847 0.11 -13.52 27.80
C ILE A 847 0.75 -14.71 27.10
N GLU A 848 0.71 -14.69 25.78
CA GLU A 848 1.43 -15.61 24.91
C GLU A 848 2.59 -14.85 24.26
N LEU A 849 3.77 -15.47 24.25
CA LEU A 849 4.93 -14.95 23.55
C LEU A 849 5.54 -16.02 22.65
N ASN A 850 6.08 -15.59 21.50
CA ASN A 850 6.88 -16.44 20.63
C ASN A 850 8.21 -15.76 20.33
N CYS A 851 9.29 -16.55 20.34
CA CYS A 851 10.62 -16.11 19.96
C CYS A 851 11.10 -16.89 18.73
N TYR A 852 11.62 -16.20 17.72
CA TYR A 852 12.37 -16.77 16.61
C TYR A 852 13.85 -16.88 17.01
N VAL A 853 14.42 -18.08 16.93
CA VAL A 853 15.72 -18.38 17.56
C VAL A 853 16.65 -19.23 16.69
N ASP A 854 17.96 -19.03 16.86
CA ASP A 854 18.98 -19.88 16.24
C ASP A 854 18.94 -21.31 16.81
N ASN A 855 18.78 -22.30 15.92
CA ASN A 855 18.72 -23.70 16.28
C ASN A 855 20.03 -24.49 16.11
N GLN A 856 21.15 -23.81 15.83
CA GLN A 856 22.48 -24.41 15.79
C GLN A 856 23.28 -24.25 17.10
N GLY A 857 22.79 -23.45 18.06
CA GLY A 857 23.41 -23.27 19.38
C GLY A 857 23.17 -24.44 20.34
N VAL A 858 24.13 -24.71 21.23
CA VAL A 858 24.03 -25.73 22.29
C VAL A 858 23.35 -25.12 23.52
N ILE A 859 22.02 -25.08 23.47
CA ILE A 859 21.15 -24.49 24.48
C ILE A 859 20.39 -25.61 25.21
N ASP A 860 20.25 -25.52 26.54
CA ASP A 860 19.43 -26.42 27.35
C ASP A 860 18.01 -25.86 27.54
N HIS A 861 17.88 -24.57 27.86
CA HIS A 861 16.61 -23.88 28.03
C HIS A 861 16.70 -22.37 27.76
N TYR A 862 15.55 -21.71 27.68
CA TYR A 862 15.42 -20.26 27.68
C TYR A 862 14.80 -19.80 28.99
N ASP A 863 15.49 -18.94 29.72
CA ASP A 863 14.97 -18.23 30.90
C ASP A 863 13.98 -17.14 30.46
N ILE A 864 12.80 -17.12 31.08
CA ILE A 864 11.75 -16.13 30.82
C ILE A 864 11.68 -15.15 32.00
N TYR A 865 12.01 -13.88 31.76
CA TYR A 865 11.90 -12.80 32.73
C TYR A 865 10.68 -11.91 32.45
N ARG A 866 10.08 -11.40 33.52
CA ARG A 866 8.92 -10.48 33.49
C ARG A 866 9.15 -9.28 34.40
N SER A 867 8.84 -8.10 33.88
CA SER A 867 8.76 -6.83 34.59
C SER A 867 7.35 -6.26 34.46
N LYS A 868 6.77 -5.82 35.58
CA LYS A 868 5.43 -5.25 35.62
C LYS A 868 5.50 -3.74 35.39
N ILE A 869 4.77 -3.21 34.41
CA ILE A 869 4.70 -1.76 34.19
C ILE A 869 3.72 -1.11 35.17
N VAL A 870 4.11 0.02 35.75
CA VAL A 870 3.25 0.87 36.58
C VAL A 870 3.58 2.33 36.27
N ASN A 871 2.59 3.12 35.85
CA ASN A 871 2.76 4.52 35.43
C ASN A 871 3.86 4.72 34.35
N GLY A 872 3.95 3.80 33.38
CA GLY A 872 4.97 3.84 32.32
C GLY A 872 6.39 3.45 32.77
N VAL A 873 6.57 2.90 33.98
CA VAL A 873 7.88 2.46 34.50
C VAL A 873 7.84 0.99 34.90
N GLY A 874 8.83 0.20 34.45
CA GLY A 874 8.99 -1.20 34.84
C GLY A 874 9.45 -1.37 36.29
N VAL A 875 8.68 -2.11 37.09
CA VAL A 875 8.90 -2.30 38.53
C VAL A 875 9.58 -3.65 38.82
N GLY A 876 10.83 -3.76 38.33
CA GLY A 876 11.72 -4.90 38.59
C GLY A 876 11.51 -6.07 37.62
N LEU A 877 12.59 -6.45 36.94
CA LEU A 877 12.66 -7.61 36.06
C LEU A 877 13.01 -8.86 36.89
N ASN A 878 12.15 -9.88 36.87
CA ASN A 878 12.30 -11.10 37.66
C ASN A 878 12.19 -12.33 36.74
N LEU A 879 13.03 -13.35 36.96
CA LEU A 879 12.85 -14.67 36.35
C LEU A 879 11.50 -15.25 36.83
N ILE A 880 10.68 -15.72 35.90
CA ILE A 880 9.38 -16.34 36.22
C ILE A 880 9.33 -17.83 35.89
N ASP A 881 10.00 -18.27 34.83
CA ASP A 881 9.93 -19.65 34.35
C ASP A 881 11.08 -19.93 33.36
N ASN A 882 11.22 -21.19 32.90
CA ASN A 882 12.09 -21.51 31.77
C ASN A 882 11.49 -22.53 30.79
N VAL A 883 11.94 -22.47 29.54
CA VAL A 883 11.44 -23.31 28.43
C VAL A 883 12.58 -24.15 27.89
N THR A 884 12.52 -25.47 28.09
CA THR A 884 13.51 -26.43 27.58
C THR A 884 13.62 -26.34 26.06
N PHE A 885 14.85 -26.24 25.54
CA PHE A 885 15.11 -26.13 24.11
C PHE A 885 15.04 -27.50 23.42
N ASN A 886 14.39 -27.55 22.26
CA ASN A 886 14.10 -28.80 21.54
C ASN A 886 14.70 -28.85 20.11
N GLY A 887 15.62 -27.93 19.75
CA GLY A 887 16.21 -27.86 18.41
C GLY A 887 15.31 -27.22 17.33
N THR A 888 14.20 -26.59 17.74
CA THR A 888 13.28 -25.85 16.87
C THR A 888 13.73 -24.39 16.71
N SER A 889 13.49 -23.77 15.56
CA SER A 889 13.79 -22.33 15.33
C SER A 889 12.74 -21.39 15.96
N SER A 890 11.91 -21.89 16.87
CA SER A 890 10.89 -21.14 17.60
C SER A 890 10.78 -21.68 19.02
N VAL A 891 10.55 -20.76 19.96
CA VAL A 891 10.32 -20.99 21.39
C VAL A 891 9.07 -20.21 21.81
N HIS A 892 8.03 -20.94 22.22
CA HIS A 892 6.74 -20.38 22.63
C HIS A 892 6.53 -20.54 24.14
N TYR A 893 5.94 -19.53 24.79
CA TYR A 893 5.63 -19.54 26.22
C TYR A 893 4.28 -18.88 26.53
N ILE A 894 3.61 -19.33 27.61
CA ILE A 894 2.30 -18.85 28.05
C ILE A 894 2.36 -18.47 29.54
N ASP A 895 2.31 -17.17 29.83
CA ASP A 895 2.26 -16.62 31.18
C ASP A 895 0.80 -16.53 31.68
N ASN A 896 0.41 -17.51 32.49
CA ASN A 896 -0.91 -17.57 33.13
C ASN A 896 -0.99 -16.82 34.49
N GLU A 897 0.09 -16.19 34.95
CA GLU A 897 0.08 -15.34 36.15
C GLU A 897 -0.07 -13.83 35.83
N ALA A 898 0.08 -13.44 34.56
CA ALA A 898 -0.04 -12.04 34.14
C ALA A 898 -1.44 -11.46 34.39
N SER A 899 -1.52 -10.35 35.13
CA SER A 899 -2.78 -9.63 35.37
C SER A 899 -3.02 -8.57 34.29
N THR A 900 -3.23 -9.06 33.07
CA THR A 900 -3.38 -8.27 31.82
C THR A 900 -4.50 -7.22 31.86
N SER A 901 -5.49 -7.40 32.73
CA SER A 901 -6.60 -6.45 32.93
C SER A 901 -6.28 -5.26 33.85
N ASN A 902 -5.07 -5.19 34.42
CA ASN A 902 -4.67 -4.11 35.34
C ASN A 902 -3.30 -3.50 35.01
N TYR A 903 -2.46 -4.19 34.24
CA TYR A 903 -1.08 -3.78 33.96
C TYR A 903 -0.61 -4.33 32.61
N SER A 904 0.19 -3.54 31.89
CA SER A 904 1.09 -4.07 30.86
C SER A 904 2.35 -4.67 31.49
N TYR A 905 2.98 -5.58 30.75
CA TYR A 905 4.15 -6.32 31.18
C TYR A 905 5.23 -6.30 30.11
N LEU A 906 6.45 -6.04 30.54
CA LEU A 906 7.67 -6.14 29.75
C LEU A 906 8.30 -7.51 29.99
N TYR A 907 8.42 -8.31 28.95
CA TYR A 907 9.11 -9.60 28.97
C TYR A 907 10.53 -9.43 28.47
N LYS A 908 11.44 -10.26 28.99
CA LYS A 908 12.80 -10.39 28.48
C LYS A 908 13.20 -11.86 28.50
N THR A 909 13.82 -12.37 27.45
CA THR A 909 14.11 -13.80 27.32
C THR A 909 15.58 -14.05 26.98
N TYR A 910 16.19 -15.07 27.60
CA TYR A 910 17.63 -15.37 27.50
C TYR A 910 17.89 -16.87 27.30
N PRO A 911 18.70 -17.30 26.32
CA PRO A 911 19.16 -18.67 26.24
C PRO A 911 20.14 -19.03 27.37
N VAL A 912 20.10 -20.28 27.83
CA VAL A 912 20.97 -20.86 28.86
C VAL A 912 21.59 -22.15 28.31
N ASP A 913 22.90 -22.29 28.41
CA ASP A 913 23.63 -23.46 27.88
C ASP A 913 23.53 -24.71 28.78
N THR A 914 24.08 -25.83 28.30
CA THR A 914 24.11 -27.11 29.03
C THR A 914 25.06 -27.11 30.24
N CYS A 915 25.85 -26.05 30.44
CA CYS A 915 26.66 -25.82 31.63
C CYS A 915 25.90 -24.97 32.68
N GLY A 916 24.74 -24.41 32.33
CA GLY A 916 23.90 -23.56 33.18
C GLY A 916 24.28 -22.08 33.14
N ILE A 917 24.98 -21.62 32.11
CA ILE A 917 25.39 -20.23 31.92
C ILE A 917 24.36 -19.51 31.03
N THR A 918 23.81 -18.41 31.53
CA THR A 918 22.95 -17.51 30.74
C THR A 918 23.79 -16.80 29.68
N LEU A 919 23.42 -16.96 28.41
CA LEU A 919 24.12 -16.39 27.26
C LEU A 919 23.48 -15.06 26.85
N ASN A 920 24.32 -14.05 26.60
CA ASN A 920 23.89 -12.86 25.87
C ASN A 920 24.02 -13.14 24.37
N VAL A 921 22.91 -12.96 23.64
CA VAL A 921 22.90 -13.02 22.17
C VAL A 921 23.22 -11.62 21.63
N PRO A 922 24.07 -11.48 20.60
CA PRO A 922 24.28 -10.18 19.97
C PRO A 922 22.98 -9.66 19.32
N PRO A 923 22.82 -8.34 19.15
CA PRO A 923 21.86 -7.82 18.16
C PRO A 923 22.23 -8.33 16.77
N VAL A 924 21.30 -8.22 15.80
CA VAL A 924 21.50 -8.66 14.42
C VAL A 924 22.81 -8.07 13.86
N ASP A 925 23.56 -8.84 13.05
CA ASP A 925 24.84 -8.47 12.41
C ASP A 925 24.74 -7.29 11.38
N ASP A 926 23.66 -6.50 11.44
CA ASP A 926 23.36 -5.36 10.58
C ASP A 926 23.32 -4.06 11.44
N PRO A 927 24.16 -3.05 11.13
CA PRO A 927 24.21 -1.78 11.86
C PRO A 927 22.88 -1.05 12.02
N ALA A 928 21.88 -1.28 11.15
CA ALA A 928 20.56 -0.67 11.26
C ALA A 928 19.79 -1.11 12.51
N TYR A 929 20.06 -2.31 13.03
CA TYR A 929 19.25 -2.95 14.08
C TYR A 929 20.01 -3.14 15.41
N ALA A 930 20.93 -2.22 15.74
CA ALA A 930 21.80 -2.24 16.92
C ALA A 930 21.10 -2.08 18.29
N ASN A 931 19.80 -2.35 18.38
CA ASN A 931 18.99 -2.32 19.60
C ASN A 931 18.96 -3.68 20.31
N ASP A 932 18.73 -3.68 21.62
CA ASP A 932 18.44 -4.89 22.38
C ASP A 932 17.04 -5.43 22.00
N ILE A 933 17.03 -6.49 21.19
CA ILE A 933 15.83 -7.18 20.69
C ILE A 933 15.30 -8.30 21.60
N SER A 934 15.96 -8.54 22.74
CA SER A 934 15.58 -9.64 23.64
C SER A 934 14.40 -9.32 24.56
N TYR A 935 13.71 -8.17 24.36
CA TYR A 935 12.57 -7.73 25.17
C TYR A 935 11.40 -7.17 24.34
N ALA A 936 10.18 -7.32 24.86
CA ALA A 936 8.96 -6.73 24.31
C ALA A 936 7.84 -6.55 25.37
N GLN A 937 6.91 -5.63 25.13
CA GLN A 937 5.91 -5.13 26.09
C GLN A 937 4.48 -5.35 25.57
N SER A 938 3.61 -5.91 26.42
CA SER A 938 2.20 -6.11 26.11
C SER A 938 1.38 -4.81 26.05
N ILE A 939 0.31 -4.81 25.25
CA ILE A 939 -0.65 -3.69 25.19
C ILE A 939 -1.64 -3.79 26.36
N LEU A 940 -1.67 -2.80 27.25
CA LEU A 940 -2.80 -2.57 28.16
C LEU A 940 -3.78 -1.59 27.51
N LEU A 941 -5.03 -2.01 27.42
CA LEU A 941 -6.19 -1.20 27.07
C LEU A 941 -6.95 -0.83 28.34
N GLU A 942 -7.38 0.44 28.43
CA GLU A 942 -8.26 0.98 29.47
C GLU A 942 -9.46 1.68 28.80
N VAL A 943 -10.64 1.59 29.42
CA VAL A 943 -11.87 2.22 28.90
C VAL A 943 -12.71 2.80 30.04
N GLU A 944 -13.09 4.08 29.95
CA GLU A 944 -13.97 4.77 30.89
C GLU A 944 -15.33 5.12 30.26
N VAL A 945 -16.41 4.99 31.04
CA VAL A 945 -17.76 5.48 30.68
C VAL A 945 -17.86 6.96 31.06
N ASN A 946 -18.01 7.84 30.07
CA ASN A 946 -18.12 9.27 30.30
C ASN A 946 -19.46 9.61 30.97
N LYS A 947 -19.40 10.31 32.12
CA LYS A 947 -20.56 10.69 32.95
C LYS A 947 -20.78 12.19 33.11
N ASP A 948 -19.79 13.00 32.73
CA ASP A 948 -19.90 14.45 32.59
C ASP A 948 -19.47 14.79 31.17
N TYR A 949 -20.36 15.42 30.41
CA TYR A 949 -20.17 15.73 29.00
C TYR A 949 -19.69 17.16 28.77
N SER A 950 -19.54 17.97 29.84
CA SER A 950 -19.17 19.39 29.75
C SER A 950 -17.72 19.63 29.30
N SER A 951 -16.88 18.60 29.27
CA SER A 951 -15.51 18.62 28.72
C SER A 951 -15.42 18.38 27.22
N PHE A 952 -16.51 17.97 26.54
CA PHE A 952 -16.50 17.55 25.14
C PHE A 952 -17.51 18.38 24.30
N PRO A 953 -17.06 19.51 23.71
CA PRO A 953 -17.95 20.41 22.97
C PRO A 953 -18.64 19.72 21.78
N GLY A 954 -19.97 19.81 21.72
CA GLY A 954 -20.80 19.17 20.69
C GLY A 954 -21.22 17.72 20.99
N LEU A 955 -20.84 17.16 22.14
CA LEU A 955 -21.27 15.83 22.62
C LEU A 955 -22.07 15.91 23.93
N GLU A 956 -22.59 17.09 24.30
CA GLU A 956 -23.21 17.36 25.62
C GLU A 956 -24.52 16.58 25.89
N SER A 957 -25.06 15.91 24.87
CA SER A 957 -26.26 15.06 24.95
C SER A 957 -26.01 13.60 24.56
N ASP A 958 -24.75 13.19 24.37
CA ASP A 958 -24.38 11.87 23.86
C ASP A 958 -23.73 10.96 24.92
N TYR A 959 -24.13 9.69 24.92
CA TYR A 959 -23.44 8.67 25.70
C TYR A 959 -22.17 8.26 24.97
N THR A 960 -21.03 8.35 25.66
CA THR A 960 -19.71 8.10 25.09
C THR A 960 -18.85 7.25 26.02
N ASN A 961 -17.90 6.53 25.44
CA ASN A 961 -16.84 5.79 26.12
C ASN A 961 -15.50 6.39 25.69
N THR A 962 -14.57 6.61 26.62
CA THR A 962 -13.18 7.01 26.31
C THR A 962 -12.29 5.78 26.36
N ILE A 963 -11.56 5.51 25.28
CA ILE A 963 -10.65 4.38 25.11
C ILE A 963 -9.21 4.93 25.08
N THR A 964 -8.30 4.34 25.85
CA THR A 964 -6.86 4.68 25.91
C THR A 964 -6.00 3.43 26.04
N PHE A 965 -4.82 3.40 25.43
CA PHE A 965 -3.90 2.26 25.51
C PHE A 965 -2.42 2.67 25.46
N ASN A 966 -1.52 1.79 25.91
CA ASN A 966 -0.07 1.99 25.75
C ASN A 966 0.45 1.48 24.40
N GLU A 967 1.55 2.08 23.93
CA GLU A 967 2.32 1.61 22.77
C GLU A 967 2.87 0.19 22.99
N TYR A 968 2.99 -0.57 21.90
CA TYR A 968 3.76 -1.79 21.84
C TYR A 968 5.25 -1.46 21.59
N ASP A 969 6.14 -2.00 22.41
CA ASP A 969 7.59 -1.74 22.43
C ASP A 969 8.32 -3.04 22.78
N LYS A 970 9.11 -3.70 21.91
CA LYS A 970 9.60 -3.33 20.57
C LYS A 970 9.21 -4.36 19.51
N TRP A 971 9.22 -3.89 18.27
CA TRP A 971 9.44 -4.70 17.08
C TRP A 971 10.65 -4.15 16.31
N LEU A 972 11.22 -4.94 15.40
CA LEU A 972 12.28 -4.48 14.49
C LEU A 972 11.71 -3.62 13.36
N GLY A 973 10.53 -3.98 12.83
CA GLY A 973 9.84 -3.23 11.78
C GLY A 973 9.08 -1.98 12.25
N ASP A 974 9.24 -1.57 13.51
CA ASP A 974 8.34 -0.67 14.25
C ASP A 974 6.86 -1.13 14.22
N VAL A 975 5.95 -0.36 14.83
CA VAL A 975 4.49 -0.59 14.73
C VAL A 975 3.95 0.22 13.55
N SER A 976 3.45 -0.44 12.51
CA SER A 976 2.84 0.21 11.34
C SER A 976 1.45 0.78 11.65
N LYS A 977 0.61 0.02 12.38
CA LYS A 977 -0.75 0.44 12.73
C LYS A 977 -1.30 -0.18 14.01
N TYR A 978 -2.27 0.52 14.60
CA TYR A 978 -3.17 -0.01 15.62
C TYR A 978 -4.63 -0.02 15.13
N GLU A 979 -5.39 -1.05 15.48
CA GLU A 979 -6.77 -1.27 15.03
C GLU A 979 -7.68 -1.59 16.24
N LEU A 980 -8.69 -0.75 16.50
CA LEU A 980 -9.65 -0.90 17.61
C LEU A 980 -10.89 -1.66 17.16
N PHE A 981 -11.18 -2.77 17.82
CA PHE A 981 -12.37 -3.60 17.59
C PHE A 981 -13.39 -3.45 18.72
N ARG A 982 -14.67 -3.60 18.40
CA ARG A 982 -15.79 -3.46 19.34
C ARG A 982 -16.78 -4.63 19.24
N SER A 983 -17.22 -5.11 20.40
CA SER A 983 -18.35 -6.01 20.61
C SER A 983 -19.43 -5.28 21.41
N ILE A 984 -20.70 -5.63 21.16
CA ILE A 984 -21.88 -5.04 21.80
C ILE A 984 -22.70 -6.21 22.38
N ASN A 985 -23.27 -6.07 23.58
CA ASN A 985 -24.10 -7.09 24.27
C ASN A 985 -23.43 -8.45 24.59
N ASN A 986 -22.12 -8.63 24.33
CA ASN A 986 -21.39 -9.91 24.21
C ASN A 986 -21.59 -10.67 22.87
N GLU A 987 -22.10 -10.03 21.83
CA GLU A 987 -22.04 -10.60 20.48
C GLU A 987 -20.56 -10.73 20.03
N PRO A 988 -20.24 -11.63 19.08
CA PRO A 988 -18.90 -11.73 18.51
C PRO A 988 -18.38 -10.37 18.01
N PHE A 989 -17.06 -10.15 18.10
CA PHE A 989 -16.44 -8.95 17.55
C PHE A 989 -16.61 -8.92 16.02
N VAL A 990 -17.01 -7.76 15.48
CA VAL A 990 -17.04 -7.54 14.04
C VAL A 990 -15.60 -7.34 13.56
N MET A 991 -15.21 -8.01 12.48
CA MET A 991 -13.85 -7.99 11.92
C MET A 991 -13.49 -6.69 11.17
N LEU A 992 -14.22 -5.60 11.43
CA LEU A 992 -13.94 -4.26 10.90
C LEU A 992 -13.59 -3.34 12.08
N PRO A 993 -12.40 -2.69 12.08
CA PRO A 993 -12.03 -1.79 13.16
C PRO A 993 -12.86 -0.51 13.14
N ILE A 994 -13.31 -0.05 14.31
CA ILE A 994 -14.05 1.20 14.47
C ILE A 994 -13.13 2.44 14.45
N LYS A 995 -11.82 2.23 14.63
CA LYS A 995 -10.78 3.25 14.50
C LYS A 995 -9.44 2.57 14.20
N THR A 996 -8.71 3.12 13.23
CA THR A 996 -7.31 2.78 12.94
C THR A 996 -6.40 3.98 13.26
N TRP A 997 -5.24 3.70 13.84
CA TRP A 997 -4.10 4.62 13.91
C TRP A 997 -3.08 4.14 12.89
N ASP A 998 -2.80 5.01 11.92
CA ASP A 998 -1.73 4.85 10.94
C ASP A 998 -0.48 5.50 11.53
N MET A 999 0.49 4.68 11.94
CA MET A 999 1.71 5.13 12.61
C MET A 999 2.81 5.42 11.57
N ASP A 1000 2.81 4.70 10.43
CA ASP A 1000 3.72 4.94 9.31
C ASP A 1000 3.61 6.39 8.80
N ASN A 1001 2.38 6.89 8.61
CA ASN A 1001 2.14 8.26 8.13
C ASN A 1001 1.97 9.29 9.26
N ASN A 1002 1.67 8.89 10.50
CA ASN A 1002 1.30 9.82 11.57
C ASN A 1002 1.74 9.37 12.99
N SER A 1003 3.00 8.97 13.13
CA SER A 1003 3.64 8.43 14.34
C SER A 1003 3.51 9.24 15.65
N ASN A 1004 3.02 10.47 15.61
CA ASN A 1004 2.81 11.34 16.78
C ASN A 1004 1.32 11.50 17.16
N GLN A 1005 0.41 10.68 16.61
CA GLN A 1005 -1.03 10.73 16.92
C GLN A 1005 -1.34 10.16 18.31
N GLU A 1006 -2.16 10.86 19.10
CA GLU A 1006 -2.57 10.40 20.43
C GLU A 1006 -3.33 9.05 20.37
N LEU A 1007 -2.95 8.09 21.22
CA LEU A 1007 -3.58 6.77 21.36
C LEU A 1007 -4.84 6.79 22.23
N VAL A 1008 -5.73 7.75 21.92
CA VAL A 1008 -7.03 7.94 22.55
C VAL A 1008 -8.14 7.95 21.50
N PHE A 1009 -9.30 7.38 21.84
CA PHE A 1009 -10.51 7.44 21.02
C PHE A 1009 -11.75 7.64 21.89
N ILE A 1010 -12.71 8.43 21.40
CA ILE A 1010 -14.00 8.64 22.06
C ILE A 1010 -15.07 7.96 21.22
N ASP A 1011 -15.52 6.79 21.67
CA ASP A 1011 -16.59 6.05 21.00
C ASP A 1011 -17.96 6.61 21.40
N LYS A 1012 -18.80 6.91 20.42
CA LYS A 1012 -20.16 7.42 20.62
C LYS A 1012 -21.16 6.27 20.55
N VAL A 1013 -21.82 6.00 21.66
CA VAL A 1013 -22.69 4.82 21.85
C VAL A 1013 -24.17 5.14 22.05
N THR A 1014 -24.57 6.41 21.92
CA THR A 1014 -25.98 6.87 22.00
C THR A 1014 -26.94 6.09 21.09
N GLU A 1015 -26.47 5.71 19.89
CA GLU A 1015 -27.26 4.99 18.88
C GLU A 1015 -27.62 3.56 19.33
N PHE A 1016 -26.78 2.93 20.14
CA PHE A 1016 -27.02 1.61 20.74
C PHE A 1016 -27.94 1.69 21.97
N GLY A 1017 -28.74 2.75 22.10
CA GLY A 1017 -29.62 3.00 23.24
C GLY A 1017 -30.51 1.82 23.60
N GLU A 1018 -31.16 1.17 22.62
CA GLU A 1018 -32.08 0.04 22.89
C GLU A 1018 -31.38 -1.29 23.26
N THR A 1019 -30.06 -1.31 23.41
CA THR A 1019 -29.29 -2.49 23.83
C THR A 1019 -29.24 -2.67 25.35
N ASN A 1020 -28.53 -3.69 25.85
CA ASN A 1020 -28.24 -3.82 27.28
C ASN A 1020 -27.09 -2.90 27.75
N GLY A 1021 -26.47 -2.14 26.83
CA GLY A 1021 -25.44 -1.15 27.12
C GLY A 1021 -24.06 -1.70 27.47
N LYS A 1022 -23.83 -3.02 27.36
CA LYS A 1022 -22.50 -3.60 27.51
C LYS A 1022 -21.70 -3.47 26.21
N PHE A 1023 -20.52 -2.88 26.31
CA PHE A 1023 -19.55 -2.75 25.22
C PHE A 1023 -18.23 -3.39 25.63
N CYS A 1024 -17.62 -4.14 24.72
CA CYS A 1024 -16.31 -4.75 24.91
C CYS A 1024 -15.35 -4.33 23.80
N TYR A 1025 -14.09 -4.08 24.12
CA TYR A 1025 -13.08 -3.54 23.21
C TYR A 1025 -11.74 -4.30 23.31
N TYR A 1026 -11.01 -4.39 22.19
CA TYR A 1026 -9.58 -4.73 22.17
C TYR A 1026 -8.85 -3.96 21.05
N ILE A 1027 -7.54 -3.80 21.19
CA ILE A 1027 -6.63 -3.28 20.17
C ILE A 1027 -5.84 -4.43 19.55
N LYS A 1028 -5.64 -4.42 18.23
CA LYS A 1028 -4.54 -5.12 17.56
C LYS A 1028 -3.46 -4.13 17.12
N ALA A 1029 -2.19 -4.45 17.35
CA ALA A 1029 -1.03 -3.85 16.69
C ALA A 1029 -0.50 -4.76 15.58
N THR A 1030 0.10 -4.18 14.54
CA THR A 1030 0.77 -4.90 13.44
C THR A 1030 2.17 -4.34 13.19
N GLU A 1031 3.16 -5.20 13.00
CA GLU A 1031 4.56 -4.82 12.71
C GLU A 1031 4.68 -4.23 11.29
N GLY A 1032 5.56 -3.25 11.11
CA GLY A 1032 5.94 -2.75 9.79
C GLY A 1032 6.89 -3.70 9.03
N ASN A 1033 7.15 -3.40 7.76
CA ASN A 1033 7.93 -4.30 6.89
C ASN A 1033 9.47 -4.19 7.07
N ASN A 1034 9.96 -3.31 7.94
CA ASN A 1034 11.38 -2.98 8.09
C ASN A 1034 12.12 -3.96 9.03
N THR A 1035 12.01 -5.26 8.79
CA THR A 1035 12.59 -6.31 9.64
C THR A 1035 13.22 -7.43 8.80
N PRO A 1036 14.45 -7.91 9.13
CA PRO A 1036 15.13 -8.95 8.37
C PRO A 1036 14.46 -10.33 8.47
N TYR A 1037 13.49 -10.50 9.38
CA TYR A 1037 12.71 -11.73 9.56
C TYR A 1037 11.36 -11.71 8.82
N GLY A 1038 10.98 -10.57 8.24
CA GLY A 1038 9.64 -10.32 7.70
C GLY A 1038 8.63 -9.89 8.77
N SER A 1039 7.58 -9.18 8.36
CA SER A 1039 6.51 -8.70 9.24
C SER A 1039 5.76 -9.86 9.91
N VAL A 1040 5.42 -9.74 11.18
CA VAL A 1040 4.55 -10.71 11.89
C VAL A 1040 3.05 -10.39 11.66
N PRO A 1041 2.32 -11.13 10.79
CA PRO A 1041 0.92 -10.82 10.46
C PRO A 1041 -0.07 -11.15 11.60
N GLU A 1042 0.30 -12.05 12.52
CA GLU A 1042 -0.45 -12.36 13.74
C GLU A 1042 -0.63 -11.10 14.61
N GLY A 1043 0.44 -10.32 14.75
CA GLY A 1043 0.50 -9.08 15.53
C GLY A 1043 0.40 -9.28 17.05
N SER A 1044 0.11 -8.20 17.78
CA SER A 1044 -0.11 -8.21 19.23
C SER A 1044 -1.51 -7.71 19.57
N LEU A 1045 -2.19 -8.38 20.50
CA LEU A 1045 -3.52 -8.05 21.00
C LEU A 1045 -3.45 -7.50 22.43
N SER A 1046 -4.32 -6.53 22.73
CA SER A 1046 -4.55 -6.06 24.10
C SER A 1046 -5.46 -7.01 24.89
N ASN A 1047 -5.52 -6.80 26.20
CA ASN A 1047 -6.64 -7.29 27.01
C ASN A 1047 -7.99 -6.81 26.46
N ILE A 1048 -9.02 -7.65 26.59
CA ILE A 1048 -10.40 -7.25 26.31
C ILE A 1048 -10.95 -6.48 27.53
N VAL A 1049 -11.36 -5.23 27.31
CA VAL A 1049 -12.05 -4.42 28.33
C VAL A 1049 -13.54 -4.40 28.04
N CYS A 1050 -14.34 -4.86 29.00
CA CYS A 1050 -15.79 -4.80 28.94
C CYS A 1050 -16.36 -3.81 29.98
N ILE A 1051 -17.06 -2.79 29.50
CA ILE A 1051 -17.76 -1.77 30.31
C ILE A 1051 -19.27 -1.84 30.09
N SER A 1052 -20.05 -1.09 30.88
CA SER A 1052 -21.51 -0.99 30.70
C SER A 1052 -21.99 0.44 30.93
N GLN A 1053 -22.77 0.96 29.98
CA GLN A 1053 -23.42 2.25 30.06
C GLN A 1053 -24.51 2.29 31.14
N THR A 1054 -24.85 3.50 31.58
CA THR A 1054 -25.81 3.69 32.69
C THR A 1054 -27.26 3.57 32.20
N PRO A 1055 -28.10 2.67 32.78
CA PRO A 1055 -29.49 2.51 32.36
C PRO A 1055 -30.33 3.77 32.61
N ASN A 1056 -31.07 4.24 31.60
CA ASN A 1056 -31.95 5.41 31.68
C ASN A 1056 -33.35 5.06 31.19
N ILE A 1057 -34.39 5.28 32.02
CA ILE A 1057 -35.77 4.89 31.71
C ILE A 1057 -36.77 6.03 31.88
N PHE A 1058 -37.32 6.47 30.75
CA PHE A 1058 -38.52 7.28 30.67
C PHE A 1058 -39.77 6.39 30.56
N VAL A 1059 -40.90 6.81 31.12
CA VAL A 1059 -42.19 6.13 30.94
C VAL A 1059 -43.24 7.18 30.58
N PRO A 1060 -43.92 7.06 29.42
CA PRO A 1060 -44.99 7.99 29.05
C PRO A 1060 -46.15 7.98 30.07
N ASN A 1061 -46.86 9.11 30.19
CA ASN A 1061 -48.02 9.24 31.10
C ASN A 1061 -49.39 9.15 30.38
N THR A 1062 -49.37 9.11 29.05
CA THR A 1062 -50.56 9.15 28.19
C THR A 1062 -50.33 8.26 26.98
N PHE A 1063 -51.31 7.40 26.69
CA PHE A 1063 -51.25 6.35 25.67
C PHE A 1063 -52.43 6.50 24.71
N THR A 1064 -52.18 6.45 23.39
CA THR A 1064 -53.17 6.82 22.36
C THR A 1064 -53.29 5.81 21.22
N PRO A 1065 -53.72 4.55 21.48
CA PRO A 1065 -53.88 3.53 20.45
C PRO A 1065 -55.15 3.77 19.62
N ASN A 1066 -55.04 4.58 18.56
CA ASN A 1066 -56.14 5.12 17.77
C ASN A 1066 -56.08 4.80 16.26
N GLY A 1067 -54.95 4.32 15.74
CA GLY A 1067 -54.71 4.07 14.32
C GLY A 1067 -54.15 5.27 13.53
N ASP A 1068 -53.47 6.23 14.19
CA ASP A 1068 -52.73 7.33 13.54
C ASP A 1068 -51.21 7.10 13.46
N GLU A 1069 -50.75 5.89 13.81
CA GLU A 1069 -49.37 5.40 13.78
C GLU A 1069 -48.48 5.99 14.90
N HIS A 1070 -48.98 6.91 15.74
CA HIS A 1070 -48.22 7.53 16.81
C HIS A 1070 -48.72 7.05 18.20
N ASN A 1071 -47.79 6.53 19.02
CA ASN A 1071 -48.08 6.10 20.40
C ASN A 1071 -49.15 4.98 20.49
N GLU A 1072 -49.13 4.07 19.50
CA GLU A 1072 -49.98 2.87 19.38
C GLU A 1072 -49.61 1.73 20.35
N VAL A 1073 -48.39 1.76 20.90
CA VAL A 1073 -47.89 0.74 21.84
C VAL A 1073 -47.31 1.39 23.09
N PHE A 1074 -47.86 1.06 24.26
CA PHE A 1074 -47.37 1.54 25.55
C PHE A 1074 -46.22 0.67 26.08
N ARG A 1075 -44.99 1.19 26.01
CA ARG A 1075 -43.81 0.65 26.72
C ARG A 1075 -43.04 1.76 27.46
N PRO A 1076 -42.23 1.43 28.48
CA PRO A 1076 -41.12 2.26 28.90
C PRO A 1076 -40.18 2.53 27.71
N ILE A 1077 -39.69 3.76 27.60
CA ILE A 1077 -38.59 4.10 26.69
C ILE A 1077 -37.31 3.90 27.51
N ALA A 1078 -36.57 2.85 27.17
CA ALA A 1078 -35.49 2.29 27.95
C ALA A 1078 -34.18 2.37 27.15
N TYR A 1079 -33.18 3.05 27.71
CA TYR A 1079 -31.81 3.10 27.21
C TYR A 1079 -30.92 2.25 28.12
N PHE A 1080 -30.11 1.35 27.52
CA PHE A 1080 -29.12 0.52 28.21
C PHE A 1080 -29.70 -0.36 29.32
N VAL A 1081 -30.86 -0.98 29.07
CA VAL A 1081 -31.57 -1.81 30.06
C VAL A 1081 -31.44 -3.28 29.71
N SER A 1082 -30.82 -4.06 30.61
CA SER A 1082 -30.79 -5.51 30.47
C SER A 1082 -32.18 -6.13 30.69
N GLU A 1083 -32.50 -7.17 29.92
CA GLU A 1083 -33.66 -8.04 30.17
C GLU A 1083 -33.54 -8.78 31.51
N VAL A 1084 -32.31 -9.01 31.98
CA VAL A 1084 -32.04 -9.69 33.24
C VAL A 1084 -32.44 -8.78 34.40
N GLY A 1085 -33.53 -9.13 35.08
CA GLY A 1085 -34.11 -8.32 36.15
C GLY A 1085 -35.11 -7.27 35.67
N TYR A 1086 -35.41 -7.20 34.37
CA TYR A 1086 -36.51 -6.40 33.86
C TYR A 1086 -37.84 -7.14 34.03
N SER A 1087 -38.88 -6.42 34.49
CA SER A 1087 -40.26 -6.89 34.41
C SER A 1087 -41.23 -5.72 34.40
N PHE A 1088 -42.10 -5.68 33.40
CA PHE A 1088 -43.08 -4.61 33.19
C PHE A 1088 -44.48 -5.20 33.13
N SER A 1089 -45.37 -4.72 34.00
CA SER A 1089 -46.74 -5.24 34.16
C SER A 1089 -47.76 -4.10 34.28
N ILE A 1090 -48.95 -4.29 33.71
CA ILE A 1090 -50.03 -3.29 33.65
C ILE A 1090 -51.27 -3.85 34.32
N PHE A 1091 -51.87 -3.03 35.19
CA PHE A 1091 -53.05 -3.36 35.99
C PHE A 1091 -54.20 -2.43 35.64
N ASN A 1092 -55.39 -3.01 35.53
CA ASN A 1092 -56.62 -2.23 35.43
C ASN A 1092 -57.04 -1.64 36.79
N ARG A 1093 -57.99 -0.71 36.77
CA ARG A 1093 -58.55 -0.03 37.94
C ARG A 1093 -59.10 -0.94 39.06
N ASN A 1094 -59.39 -2.22 38.78
CA ASN A 1094 -59.82 -3.21 39.77
C ASN A 1094 -58.65 -4.02 40.35
N GLY A 1095 -57.40 -3.66 40.05
CA GLY A 1095 -56.19 -4.35 40.51
C GLY A 1095 -55.92 -5.68 39.81
N SER A 1096 -56.55 -5.95 38.65
CA SER A 1096 -56.26 -7.15 37.87
C SER A 1096 -55.19 -6.85 36.81
N GLU A 1097 -54.19 -7.71 36.72
CA GLU A 1097 -53.19 -7.70 35.65
C GLU A 1097 -53.85 -7.93 34.29
N ILE A 1098 -53.46 -7.14 33.29
CA ILE A 1098 -53.97 -7.23 31.91
C ILE A 1098 -52.87 -7.40 30.86
N PHE A 1099 -51.63 -7.03 31.18
CA PHE A 1099 -50.45 -7.24 30.35
C PHE A 1099 -49.21 -7.39 31.24
N SER A 1100 -48.28 -8.25 30.84
CA SER A 1100 -46.98 -8.45 31.51
C SER A 1100 -45.93 -8.90 30.50
N THR A 1101 -44.70 -8.40 30.63
CA THR A 1101 -43.53 -8.74 29.81
C THR A 1101 -42.24 -8.63 30.62
N ASN A 1102 -41.23 -9.43 30.28
CA ASN A 1102 -39.87 -9.30 30.79
C ASN A 1102 -38.88 -8.82 29.69
N GLU A 1103 -39.39 -8.52 28.49
CA GLU A 1103 -38.62 -7.99 27.36
C GLU A 1103 -38.85 -6.47 27.26
N PRO A 1104 -37.81 -5.61 27.35
CA PRO A 1104 -37.94 -4.15 27.31
C PRO A 1104 -38.47 -3.58 25.99
N SER A 1105 -38.26 -4.30 24.88
CA SER A 1105 -38.76 -3.96 23.55
C SER A 1105 -40.28 -4.11 23.42
N LYS A 1106 -40.91 -4.99 24.23
CA LYS A 1106 -42.35 -5.27 24.15
C LYS A 1106 -43.18 -4.29 24.97
N GLY A 1107 -44.28 -3.84 24.38
CA GLY A 1107 -45.29 -3.01 25.03
C GLY A 1107 -46.71 -3.49 24.78
N TRP A 1108 -47.67 -2.72 25.29
CA TRP A 1108 -49.09 -3.05 25.28
C TRP A 1108 -49.87 -2.26 24.24
N ASP A 1109 -50.71 -2.93 23.46
CA ASP A 1109 -51.54 -2.42 22.35
C ASP A 1109 -52.89 -1.81 22.79
N GLY A 1110 -53.17 -1.78 24.10
CA GLY A 1110 -54.47 -1.35 24.61
C GLY A 1110 -55.60 -2.38 24.42
N THR A 1111 -55.28 -3.64 24.15
CA THR A 1111 -56.25 -4.75 24.11
C THR A 1111 -56.10 -5.68 25.31
N TYR A 1112 -57.15 -6.44 25.62
CA TYR A 1112 -57.09 -7.54 26.58
C TYR A 1112 -57.94 -8.69 26.07
N LYS A 1113 -57.33 -9.88 25.94
CA LYS A 1113 -57.99 -11.09 25.41
C LYS A 1113 -58.62 -10.88 24.02
N GLY A 1114 -57.95 -10.11 23.15
CA GLY A 1114 -58.40 -9.83 21.79
C GLY A 1114 -59.58 -8.86 21.71
N SER A 1115 -59.67 -7.90 22.62
CA SER A 1115 -60.68 -6.83 22.61
C SER A 1115 -60.13 -5.55 23.23
N ASN A 1116 -60.41 -4.40 22.62
CA ASN A 1116 -59.95 -3.10 23.10
C ASN A 1116 -60.48 -2.83 24.52
N VAL A 1117 -59.61 -2.40 25.43
CA VAL A 1117 -60.03 -1.99 26.77
C VAL A 1117 -60.61 -0.58 26.78
N GLN A 1118 -61.31 -0.22 27.86
CA GLN A 1118 -61.90 1.11 28.04
C GLN A 1118 -60.86 2.24 28.14
N ASN A 1119 -61.23 3.44 27.70
CA ASN A 1119 -60.46 4.65 27.99
C ASN A 1119 -60.64 4.99 29.48
N ASP A 1120 -59.61 4.78 30.30
CA ASP A 1120 -59.59 4.91 31.78
C ASP A 1120 -58.13 5.07 32.24
N ASN A 1121 -57.94 5.22 33.55
CA ASN A 1121 -56.61 5.27 34.17
C ASN A 1121 -56.12 3.84 34.48
N TYR A 1122 -54.90 3.54 34.02
CA TYR A 1122 -54.20 2.28 34.24
C TYR A 1122 -52.97 2.51 35.13
N VAL A 1123 -52.53 1.47 35.84
CA VAL A 1123 -51.33 1.53 36.69
C VAL A 1123 -50.30 0.57 36.13
N TYR A 1124 -49.07 1.03 35.95
CA TYR A 1124 -47.96 0.16 35.59
C TYR A 1124 -47.08 -0.13 36.82
N HIS A 1125 -46.50 -1.32 36.85
CA HIS A 1125 -45.40 -1.69 37.73
C HIS A 1125 -44.20 -2.08 36.86
N LEU A 1126 -43.06 -1.44 37.08
CA LEU A 1126 -41.81 -1.69 36.38
C LEU A 1126 -40.74 -2.06 37.40
N GLN A 1127 -40.00 -3.13 37.15
CA GLN A 1127 -38.77 -3.52 37.83
C GLN A 1127 -37.63 -3.54 36.80
N TYR A 1128 -36.44 -3.07 37.20
CA TYR A 1128 -35.23 -3.06 36.38
C TYR A 1128 -33.99 -2.90 37.26
N ILE A 1129 -32.81 -3.25 36.74
CA ILE A 1129 -31.54 -3.01 37.43
C ILE A 1129 -31.05 -1.58 37.12
N ASN A 1130 -30.65 -0.81 38.14
CA ASN A 1130 -30.21 0.57 38.00
C ASN A 1130 -28.69 0.72 37.76
N SER A 1131 -28.21 1.98 37.76
CA SER A 1131 -26.80 2.37 37.63
C SER A 1131 -25.84 1.67 38.61
N ASP A 1132 -26.36 1.26 39.77
CA ASP A 1132 -25.58 0.80 40.92
C ASP A 1132 -25.65 -0.72 41.07
N GLY A 1133 -26.30 -1.41 40.10
CA GLY A 1133 -26.54 -2.85 40.13
C GLY A 1133 -27.72 -3.29 41.01
N GLU A 1134 -28.50 -2.35 41.57
CA GLU A 1134 -29.64 -2.66 42.44
C GLU A 1134 -30.97 -2.77 41.69
N LEU A 1135 -31.79 -3.76 42.06
CA LEU A 1135 -33.12 -3.97 41.51
C LEU A 1135 -34.09 -2.87 41.99
N THR A 1136 -34.33 -1.90 41.12
CA THR A 1136 -35.20 -0.74 41.36
C THR A 1136 -36.61 -1.01 40.86
N HIS A 1137 -37.62 -0.48 41.56
CA HIS A 1137 -39.02 -0.55 41.16
C HIS A 1137 -39.64 0.85 40.99
N LYS A 1138 -40.45 1.01 39.94
CA LYS A 1138 -41.20 2.23 39.60
C LYS A 1138 -42.68 1.86 39.43
N THR A 1139 -43.58 2.69 39.93
CA THR A 1139 -45.03 2.43 39.85
C THR A 1139 -45.77 3.74 39.80
N ASP A 1140 -46.54 3.95 38.74
CA ASP A 1140 -47.32 5.18 38.53
C ASP A 1140 -48.55 4.90 37.65
N ALA A 1141 -49.43 5.90 37.53
CA ALA A 1141 -50.62 5.84 36.71
C ALA A 1141 -50.42 6.53 35.34
N PHE A 1142 -51.02 5.95 34.30
CA PHE A 1142 -51.07 6.52 32.96
C PHE A 1142 -52.51 6.48 32.41
N ASN A 1143 -52.80 7.36 31.45
CA ASN A 1143 -54.13 7.51 30.87
C ASN A 1143 -54.19 6.86 29.49
N LEU A 1144 -55.19 6.00 29.23
CA LEU A 1144 -55.48 5.52 27.87
C LEU A 1144 -56.59 6.39 27.25
N VAL A 1145 -56.29 7.01 26.11
CA VAL A 1145 -57.21 7.88 25.36
C VAL A 1145 -57.33 7.40 23.91
N ARG A 1146 -58.50 7.57 23.31
CA ARG A 1146 -58.83 7.36 21.89
C ARG A 1146 -59.95 8.33 21.53
#